data_AF-G4T681-F1
#
_entry.id   AF-G4T681-F1
#
_cell.length_a   1.000
_cell.length_b   1.000
_cell.length_c   1.000
_cell.angle_alpha   90.00
_cell.angle_beta   90.00
_cell.angle_gamma   90.00
#
_symmetry.space_group_name_H-M   'P 1'
#
loop_
_entity.id
_entity.type
_entity.pdbx_description
1 polymer ?
#
loop_
_entity_poly.entity_id
_entity_poly.type
_entity_poly.pdbx_seq_one_letter_code
_entity_poly.pdbx_strand_id
1 'polypeptide(L)'
;MILRLLPYPTLALALSWSSLFGSKGVAADQYVMQPEGPGVLVPSNPRIAIIGAGAAGSSAANWIGFATGRSQKVVGVDVFERADYVGGRSTVVYPYNDTALAPVELGASIFVDANKNMVRAALQYDLETIEFGEDNELVGIWDGSQFLVTTGNKGFFGKIWENIRLLWRYGYRSPMTVNALVKQMVNTYLSLYTTITSWNSVEAVSSALNFTSLTEVDTATYLANQGIGEAFAFEVVESATRVNYASNLDDIHALEGLVSMAPNGAKSIKGGNYQVFANMLKFSEANVHLKTKVKSLQRGDDDKWTLIAIKDTPSGPTTMIEKYDAVIIAAPYDTLEIDLPSSVAPVAPTAYTHLHVTLLTTKSPQPKGKYFHLKDEAVPTMVLTTAQGIRAGRTPPEFNSLSYHGKVAEDRDEWNVKIFSMQPLSDEWLHDVFGHVGWVHRKEWDAYPRLPPTTRYNPMKLDKNLYYVNGFESFISTMETQTLASRGVVELAMHELFGFGLCPPDYQSSPPEDGEFIWGWDYSCKPRVGRPIAMPATWTSAISTCEMRMKDVPGPATNEELRTLYPPLYTFPQLKGFIESGDLGLLKRHPDLQTRYNTWCAAVKEEYGTLGSALSISVYELLIRSICQCVFLVDYLVRVRLGWAEDVKPKPTFASATNSASATPNPLVFRADLPEGYIKVIPNDWPYSVPLDVSHFVIWSRVPAISPANIPISIQDIVKHEGLWGFTGNSNQEAPIPPEGVEPRQPLSEMQATHLLEACSEFDKYVKINWPEDNWECAWFVNPPRLQSVPGLAHIHVFARRK
;
A
#
# COMPACT_ATOMS: atom_id res chain seq x y z
N MET A 1 -16.91 -18.11 -16.55
CA MET A 1 -15.69 -18.69 -15.94
C MET A 1 -14.41 -18.46 -16.77
N ILE A 2 -14.49 -18.07 -18.05
CA ILE A 2 -13.32 -17.69 -18.90
C ILE A 2 -13.04 -16.18 -18.97
N LEU A 3 -13.97 -15.34 -18.47
CA LEU A 3 -13.86 -13.88 -18.51
C LEU A 3 -12.82 -13.23 -17.57
N ARG A 4 -12.11 -13.99 -16.71
CA ARG A 4 -11.10 -13.43 -15.78
C ARG A 4 -9.65 -13.52 -16.31
N LEU A 5 -9.45 -13.52 -17.63
CA LEU A 5 -8.17 -13.86 -18.27
C LEU A 5 -7.58 -12.80 -19.20
N LEU A 6 -8.13 -11.58 -19.18
CA LEU A 6 -7.54 -10.45 -19.88
C LEU A 6 -7.33 -9.29 -18.88
N PRO A 7 -6.25 -8.50 -19.01
CA PRO A 7 -6.07 -7.28 -18.23
C PRO A 7 -7.22 -6.31 -18.57
N TYR A 8 -7.92 -5.78 -17.58
CA TYR A 8 -9.00 -4.79 -17.76
C TYR A 8 -8.64 -3.46 -17.08
N PRO A 9 -8.86 -2.30 -17.73
CA PRO A 9 -8.83 -1.03 -17.01
C PRO A 9 -9.95 0.01 -17.25
N THR A 10 -10.05 0.91 -16.24
CA THR A 10 -10.63 2.30 -16.10
C THR A 10 -12.16 2.49 -16.12
N LEU A 11 -12.80 3.40 -15.35
CA LEU A 11 -12.59 4.87 -15.12
C LEU A 11 -13.09 5.37 -13.72
N ALA A 12 -12.57 6.52 -13.22
CA ALA A 12 -13.13 7.25 -12.06
C ALA A 12 -13.14 8.79 -12.24
N LEU A 13 -14.23 9.40 -11.74
CA LEU A 13 -14.62 10.83 -11.73
C LEU A 13 -13.92 11.66 -10.63
N ALA A 14 -13.67 12.95 -10.87
CA ALA A 14 -13.69 13.99 -9.82
C ALA A 14 -13.80 15.42 -10.39
N LEU A 15 -14.73 16.19 -9.81
CA LEU A 15 -15.11 17.57 -10.13
C LEU A 15 -14.16 18.62 -9.51
N SER A 16 -14.03 19.76 -10.17
CA SER A 16 -13.18 20.90 -9.80
C SER A 16 -13.99 22.14 -9.36
N TRP A 17 -13.36 23.04 -8.60
CA TRP A 17 -13.59 24.48 -8.75
C TRP A 17 -12.37 25.31 -8.28
N SER A 18 -12.22 26.50 -8.86
CA SER A 18 -10.97 27.25 -9.02
C SER A 18 -11.14 28.75 -8.74
N SER A 19 -10.00 29.44 -8.59
CA SER A 19 -9.74 30.90 -8.85
C SER A 19 -10.03 31.89 -7.69
N LEU A 20 -9.28 32.97 -7.37
CA LEU A 20 -8.23 33.75 -8.06
C LEU A 20 -7.62 34.90 -7.16
N PHE A 21 -6.41 35.38 -7.49
CA PHE A 21 -5.67 36.63 -7.09
C PHE A 21 -5.14 36.78 -5.63
N GLY A 22 -3.99 37.40 -5.31
CA GLY A 22 -2.99 38.20 -6.02
C GLY A 22 -1.85 38.61 -5.06
N SER A 23 -0.72 39.06 -5.60
CA SER A 23 0.57 39.29 -4.94
C SER A 23 0.63 40.46 -3.93
N LYS A 24 1.53 40.34 -2.93
CA LYS A 24 2.43 41.40 -2.41
C LYS A 24 3.36 40.85 -1.31
N GLY A 25 4.66 41.16 -1.42
CA GLY A 25 5.69 40.74 -0.45
C GLY A 25 5.87 41.70 0.72
N VAL A 26 6.50 41.20 1.79
CA VAL A 26 7.22 41.96 2.83
C VAL A 26 8.32 41.04 3.42
N ALA A 27 9.46 41.65 3.73
CA ALA A 27 10.71 41.06 4.20
C ALA A 27 10.82 40.92 5.73
N ALA A 28 11.92 40.26 6.15
CA ALA A 28 12.56 40.23 7.48
C ALA A 28 11.90 39.28 8.52
N ASP A 29 12.61 38.46 9.31
CA ASP A 29 13.94 38.61 9.90
C ASP A 29 14.73 37.30 10.01
N GLN A 30 16.05 37.45 9.87
CA GLN A 30 17.07 36.44 10.18
C GLN A 30 17.30 36.39 11.70
N TYR A 31 17.29 35.20 12.29
CA TYR A 31 17.99 34.96 13.55
C TYR A 31 19.23 34.10 13.30
N VAL A 32 20.36 34.80 13.28
CA VAL A 32 21.72 34.27 13.30
C VAL A 32 22.02 33.81 14.73
N MET A 33 22.44 32.55 14.88
CA MET A 33 23.15 32.10 16.07
C MET A 33 24.53 31.62 15.61
N GLN A 34 25.58 32.35 16.00
CA GLN A 34 26.97 31.96 15.83
C GLN A 34 27.52 31.28 17.10
N PRO A 35 28.61 30.51 16.97
CA PRO A 35 28.97 29.41 17.87
C PRO A 35 30.17 29.73 18.76
N GLU A 36 30.31 29.06 19.92
CA GLU A 36 31.61 28.92 20.57
C GLU A 36 31.76 27.57 21.30
N GLY A 37 32.87 26.87 21.04
CA GLY A 37 33.35 25.72 21.81
C GLY A 37 34.23 24.74 20.99
N PRO A 38 35.48 24.44 21.41
CA PRO A 38 36.44 23.72 20.59
C PRO A 38 36.20 22.19 20.56
N GLY A 39 36.01 21.68 19.35
CA GLY A 39 36.57 20.44 18.83
C GLY A 39 36.60 19.20 19.73
N VAL A 40 35.45 18.58 19.96
CA VAL A 40 35.38 17.11 20.05
C VAL A 40 35.13 16.62 18.63
N LEU A 41 36.04 15.82 18.07
CA LEU A 41 35.80 15.10 16.81
C LEU A 41 34.66 14.10 17.05
N VAL A 42 33.42 14.55 16.92
CA VAL A 42 32.25 13.69 16.79
C VAL A 42 32.47 12.89 15.50
N PRO A 43 32.50 11.54 15.54
CA PRO A 43 32.57 10.75 14.32
C PRO A 43 31.44 11.20 13.39
N SER A 44 31.79 11.67 12.19
CA SER A 44 30.79 12.09 11.22
C SER A 44 29.87 10.92 10.91
N ASN A 45 28.56 11.15 11.00
CA ASN A 45 27.56 10.15 10.61
C ASN A 45 27.85 9.65 9.18
N PRO A 46 27.79 8.33 8.93
CA PRO A 46 28.02 7.80 7.58
C PRO A 46 27.08 8.43 6.55
N ARG A 47 27.59 8.67 5.35
CA ARG A 47 26.82 9.21 4.22
C ARG A 47 26.71 8.18 3.09
N ILE A 48 25.50 8.04 2.56
CA ILE A 48 25.20 7.17 1.43
C ILE A 48 24.71 8.03 0.26
N ALA A 49 25.36 7.90 -0.90
CA ALA A 49 24.86 8.47 -2.15
C ALA A 49 23.97 7.47 -2.88
N ILE A 50 22.86 7.93 -3.43
CA ILE A 50 21.98 7.15 -4.29
C ILE A 50 21.92 7.82 -5.67
N ILE A 51 22.17 7.06 -6.74
CA ILE A 51 22.18 7.57 -8.12
C ILE A 51 20.90 7.13 -8.83
N GLY A 52 19.98 8.07 -9.03
CA GLY A 52 18.66 7.90 -9.64
C GLY A 52 17.52 8.03 -8.62
N ALA A 53 16.50 8.84 -8.92
CA ALA A 53 15.31 9.05 -8.09
C ALA A 53 14.06 8.35 -8.66
N GLY A 54 14.26 7.23 -9.37
CA GLY A 54 13.17 6.33 -9.78
C GLY A 54 12.67 5.45 -8.64
N ALA A 55 11.92 4.39 -8.98
CA ALA A 55 11.38 3.44 -8.01
C ALA A 55 12.48 2.87 -7.09
N ALA A 56 13.55 2.32 -7.67
CA ALA A 56 14.67 1.72 -6.94
C ALA A 56 15.37 2.68 -5.96
N GLY A 57 15.68 3.91 -6.40
CA GLY A 57 16.46 4.83 -5.59
C GLY A 57 15.63 5.51 -4.50
N SER A 58 14.39 5.87 -4.82
CA SER A 58 13.48 6.46 -3.84
C SER A 58 13.12 5.47 -2.74
N SER A 59 12.88 4.20 -3.09
CA SER A 59 12.65 3.15 -2.10
C SER A 59 13.92 2.81 -1.31
N ALA A 60 15.11 2.82 -1.93
CA ALA A 60 16.37 2.66 -1.19
C ALA A 60 16.53 3.70 -0.09
N ALA A 61 16.26 4.98 -0.40
CA ALA A 61 16.29 6.06 0.59
C ALA A 61 15.28 5.80 1.72
N ASN A 62 14.05 5.39 1.38
CA ASN A 62 13.00 5.04 2.34
C ASN A 62 13.41 3.88 3.26
N TRP A 63 14.01 2.83 2.72
CA TRP A 63 14.53 1.69 3.50
C TRP A 63 15.64 2.10 4.45
N ILE A 64 16.56 2.98 4.01
CA ILE A 64 17.59 3.55 4.88
C ILE A 64 16.92 4.36 6.01
N GLY A 65 15.92 5.19 5.70
CA GLY A 65 15.15 5.95 6.70
C GLY A 65 14.48 5.05 7.74
N PHE A 66 13.94 3.89 7.34
CA PHE A 66 13.44 2.91 8.30
C PHE A 66 14.55 2.30 9.16
N ALA A 67 15.71 1.97 8.57
CA ALA A 67 16.82 1.36 9.29
C ALA A 67 17.49 2.33 10.29
N THR A 68 17.61 3.61 9.94
CA THR A 68 18.12 4.66 10.83
C THR A 68 17.19 4.88 12.01
N GLY A 69 15.88 5.01 11.74
CA GLY A 69 14.85 5.16 12.78
C GLY A 69 14.83 3.99 13.78
N ARG A 70 15.14 2.78 13.34
CA ARG A 70 15.19 1.57 14.17
C ARG A 70 16.47 1.40 14.98
N SER A 71 17.61 1.77 14.40
CA SER A 71 18.93 1.53 15.00
C SER A 71 19.45 2.68 15.85
N GLN A 72 18.75 3.83 15.86
CA GLN A 72 19.21 5.10 16.44
C GLN A 72 20.57 5.56 15.85
N LYS A 73 20.97 5.00 14.69
CA LYS A 73 22.10 5.48 13.90
C LYS A 73 21.61 6.52 12.93
N VAL A 74 22.32 7.63 12.82
CA VAL A 74 22.04 8.65 11.81
C VAL A 74 22.88 8.35 10.58
N VAL A 75 22.23 8.30 9.42
CA VAL A 75 22.88 8.15 8.10
C VAL A 75 22.42 9.32 7.24
N GLY A 76 23.37 10.08 6.69
CA GLY A 76 23.05 11.11 5.70
C GLY A 76 22.79 10.46 4.35
N VAL A 77 21.70 10.83 3.67
CA VAL A 77 21.35 10.29 2.35
C VAL A 77 21.25 11.42 1.34
N ASP A 78 22.05 11.34 0.28
CA ASP A 78 22.00 12.27 -0.85
C ASP A 78 21.59 11.51 -2.12
N VAL A 79 20.53 11.97 -2.79
CA VAL A 79 19.97 11.34 -4.00
C VAL A 79 20.25 12.23 -5.20
N PHE A 80 20.94 11.70 -6.21
CA PHE A 80 21.31 12.42 -7.43
C PHE A 80 20.43 11.98 -8.59
N GLU A 81 19.67 12.91 -9.17
CA GLU A 81 18.79 12.66 -10.32
C GLU A 81 19.13 13.61 -11.45
N ARG A 82 19.37 13.06 -12.65
CA ARG A 82 19.71 13.83 -13.84
C ARG A 82 18.52 14.63 -14.37
N ALA A 83 17.30 14.13 -14.18
CA ALA A 83 16.08 14.80 -14.56
C ALA A 83 15.73 15.92 -13.56
N ASP A 84 14.79 16.76 -13.94
CA ASP A 84 14.23 17.81 -13.10
C ASP A 84 13.01 17.36 -12.28
N TYR A 85 12.76 16.05 -12.22
CA TYR A 85 11.63 15.45 -11.53
C TYR A 85 12.00 14.10 -10.90
N VAL A 86 11.18 13.65 -9.95
CA VAL A 86 11.28 12.34 -9.25
C VAL A 86 10.32 11.33 -9.88
N GLY A 87 10.67 10.05 -9.85
CA GLY A 87 9.80 8.93 -10.28
C GLY A 87 10.32 8.17 -11.49
N GLY A 88 11.33 8.70 -12.19
CA GLY A 88 11.98 8.03 -13.32
C GLY A 88 11.01 7.77 -14.48
N ARG A 89 10.71 6.49 -14.74
CA ARG A 89 9.74 6.04 -15.77
C ARG A 89 8.27 6.14 -15.32
N SER A 90 8.02 6.35 -14.02
CA SER A 90 6.70 6.71 -13.51
C SER A 90 6.62 8.24 -13.45
N THR A 91 5.80 8.82 -14.32
CA THR A 91 5.62 10.27 -14.44
C THR A 91 4.38 10.54 -15.29
N VAL A 92 3.85 11.75 -15.18
CA VAL A 92 2.61 12.15 -15.84
C VAL A 92 2.80 13.36 -16.74
N VAL A 93 1.88 13.53 -17.69
CA VAL A 93 1.73 14.76 -18.49
C VAL A 93 0.29 15.22 -18.49
N TYR A 94 0.09 16.50 -18.73
CA TYR A 94 -1.23 17.13 -18.76
C TYR A 94 -1.63 17.40 -20.22
N PRO A 95 -2.83 16.96 -20.66
CA PRO A 95 -3.35 17.33 -21.98
C PRO A 95 -3.30 18.85 -22.17
N TYR A 96 -2.87 19.32 -23.34
CA TYR A 96 -2.70 20.75 -23.64
C TYR A 96 -1.73 21.51 -22.70
N ASN A 97 -0.93 20.80 -21.91
CA ASN A 97 -0.14 21.36 -20.80
C ASN A 97 -0.99 22.14 -19.77
N ASP A 98 -2.27 21.81 -19.65
CA ASP A 98 -3.20 22.44 -18.71
C ASP A 98 -3.33 21.60 -17.43
N THR A 99 -2.73 22.10 -16.34
CA THR A 99 -2.75 21.40 -15.04
C THR A 99 -4.13 21.37 -14.37
N ALA A 100 -5.13 22.06 -14.93
CA ALA A 100 -6.53 21.90 -14.51
C ALA A 100 -7.17 20.60 -15.04
N LEU A 101 -6.56 19.96 -16.03
CA LEU A 101 -7.02 18.68 -16.60
C LEU A 101 -6.40 17.49 -15.86
N ALA A 102 -7.07 16.34 -15.92
CA ALA A 102 -6.54 15.12 -15.31
C ALA A 102 -5.21 14.72 -15.99
N PRO A 103 -4.15 14.42 -15.22
CA PRO A 103 -2.89 13.97 -15.77
C PRO A 103 -3.01 12.56 -16.35
N VAL A 104 -2.20 12.27 -17.37
CA VAL A 104 -2.08 10.96 -17.99
C VAL A 104 -0.69 10.37 -17.70
N GLU A 105 -0.66 9.13 -17.22
CA GLU A 105 0.59 8.39 -16.99
C GLU A 105 1.34 8.16 -18.29
N LEU A 106 2.64 8.50 -18.32
CA LEU A 106 3.51 8.20 -19.46
C LEU A 106 4.00 6.75 -19.45
N GLY A 107 4.36 6.23 -18.29
CA GLY A 107 4.82 4.86 -18.08
C GLY A 107 4.38 4.34 -16.72
N ALA A 108 4.66 3.06 -16.43
CA ALA A 108 4.38 2.45 -15.13
C ALA A 108 2.95 2.73 -14.61
N SER A 109 1.95 2.52 -15.47
CA SER A 109 0.60 3.07 -15.28
C SER A 109 -0.24 2.38 -14.22
N ILE A 110 0.11 1.15 -13.82
CA ILE A 110 -0.70 0.33 -12.89
C ILE A 110 0.17 -0.44 -11.90
N PHE A 111 -0.41 -0.79 -10.76
CA PHE A 111 0.05 -1.82 -9.83
C PHE A 111 -1.15 -2.63 -9.32
N VAL A 112 -0.94 -3.78 -8.71
CA VAL A 112 -1.99 -4.68 -8.19
C VAL A 112 -1.83 -4.93 -6.69
N ASP A 113 -2.82 -5.57 -6.05
CA ASP A 113 -2.75 -5.92 -4.63
C ASP A 113 -1.57 -6.83 -4.25
N ALA A 114 -1.06 -7.62 -5.21
CA ALA A 114 0.16 -8.40 -5.01
C ALA A 114 1.43 -7.52 -4.87
N ASN A 115 1.37 -6.25 -5.28
CA ASN A 115 2.43 -5.26 -5.13
C ASN A 115 2.34 -4.58 -3.76
N LYS A 116 2.75 -5.31 -2.72
CA LYS A 116 2.49 -4.91 -1.34
C LYS A 116 3.22 -3.64 -0.93
N ASN A 117 4.43 -3.35 -1.43
CA ASN A 117 5.10 -2.10 -1.08
C ASN A 117 4.40 -0.90 -1.71
N MET A 118 3.97 -0.99 -2.97
CA MET A 118 3.17 0.07 -3.62
C MET A 118 1.85 0.31 -2.89
N VAL A 119 1.11 -0.76 -2.57
CA VAL A 119 -0.16 -0.67 -1.82
C VAL A 119 0.07 -0.09 -0.43
N ARG A 120 1.11 -0.54 0.28
CA ARG A 120 1.40 -0.05 1.62
C ARG A 120 1.83 1.40 1.63
N ALA A 121 2.62 1.82 0.64
CA ALA A 121 3.01 3.20 0.47
C ALA A 121 1.78 4.10 0.22
N ALA A 122 0.86 3.66 -0.64
CA ALA A 122 -0.38 4.39 -0.90
C ALA A 122 -1.17 4.62 0.39
N LEU A 123 -1.31 3.58 1.22
CA LEU A 123 -1.99 3.67 2.52
C LEU A 123 -1.23 4.56 3.53
N GLN A 124 0.09 4.39 3.64
CA GLN A 124 0.92 5.14 4.60
C GLN A 124 0.97 6.64 4.30
N TYR A 125 0.95 7.00 3.01
CA TYR A 125 1.05 8.38 2.57
C TYR A 125 -0.31 9.02 2.22
N ASP A 126 -1.41 8.35 2.56
CA ASP A 126 -2.79 8.82 2.31
C ASP A 126 -3.04 9.19 0.83
N LEU A 127 -2.54 8.35 -0.08
CA LEU A 127 -2.69 8.54 -1.52
C LEU A 127 -3.96 7.85 -2.02
N GLU A 128 -4.87 8.63 -2.60
CA GLU A 128 -6.11 8.13 -3.20
C GLU A 128 -5.80 7.22 -4.39
N THR A 129 -6.33 5.99 -4.36
CA THR A 129 -6.20 5.03 -5.46
C THR A 129 -7.40 5.10 -6.40
N ILE A 130 -7.14 4.99 -7.70
CA ILE A 130 -8.15 4.76 -8.74
C ILE A 130 -8.09 3.29 -9.12
N GLU A 131 -9.21 2.59 -8.99
CA GLU A 131 -9.34 1.21 -9.43
C GLU A 131 -9.72 1.12 -10.91
N PHE A 132 -9.19 0.09 -11.54
CA PHE A 132 -9.40 -0.23 -12.95
C PHE A 132 -10.39 -1.42 -12.99
N GLY A 133 -11.70 -1.21 -13.25
CA GLY A 133 -12.63 -2.32 -13.03
C GLY A 133 -14.12 -2.30 -13.45
N GLU A 134 -14.78 -1.19 -13.79
CA GLU A 134 -16.22 -1.24 -14.16
C GLU A 134 -16.63 -0.34 -15.34
N ASP A 135 -17.38 -1.00 -16.25
CA ASP A 135 -18.28 -0.52 -17.31
C ASP A 135 -17.77 -0.07 -18.70
N ASN A 136 -18.11 -0.91 -19.69
CA ASN A 136 -18.32 -0.61 -21.13
C ASN A 136 -17.14 -0.60 -22.11
N GLU A 137 -15.91 -0.92 -21.72
CA GLU A 137 -14.80 -0.96 -22.69
C GLU A 137 -14.82 -2.22 -23.57
N LEU A 138 -14.86 -2.02 -24.88
CA LEU A 138 -14.66 -3.07 -25.89
C LEU A 138 -13.16 -3.34 -26.02
N VAL A 139 -12.73 -4.59 -25.80
CA VAL A 139 -11.32 -5.01 -25.97
C VAL A 139 -11.20 -5.86 -27.24
N GLY A 140 -10.18 -5.61 -28.05
CA GLY A 140 -9.88 -6.35 -29.26
C GLY A 140 -8.43 -6.81 -29.33
N ILE A 141 -8.21 -8.04 -29.77
CA ILE A 141 -6.87 -8.57 -30.10
C ILE A 141 -6.73 -8.52 -31.62
N TRP A 142 -5.81 -7.69 -32.11
CA TRP A 142 -5.56 -7.42 -33.52
C TRP A 142 -4.21 -7.99 -33.97
N ASP A 143 -4.18 -8.62 -35.13
CA ASP A 143 -2.96 -9.27 -35.64
C ASP A 143 -2.19 -8.43 -36.67
N GLY A 144 -2.59 -7.18 -36.87
CA GLY A 144 -2.03 -6.31 -37.93
C GLY A 144 -2.90 -6.25 -39.18
N SER A 145 -3.93 -7.11 -39.28
CA SER A 145 -4.84 -7.11 -40.43
C SER A 145 -6.30 -7.38 -40.07
N GLN A 146 -6.58 -8.20 -39.05
CA GLN A 146 -7.91 -8.54 -38.58
C GLN A 146 -7.97 -8.70 -37.06
N PHE A 147 -9.15 -8.53 -36.49
CA PHE A 147 -9.40 -8.85 -35.08
C PHE A 147 -9.61 -10.36 -34.91
N LEU A 148 -8.78 -11.00 -34.08
CA LEU A 148 -8.90 -12.42 -33.75
C LEU A 148 -9.93 -12.66 -32.66
N VAL A 149 -10.02 -11.71 -31.72
CA VAL A 149 -10.98 -11.69 -30.61
C VAL A 149 -11.46 -10.28 -30.41
N THR A 150 -12.76 -10.14 -30.16
CA THR A 150 -13.34 -8.95 -29.57
C THR A 150 -14.23 -9.35 -28.40
N THR A 151 -14.11 -8.62 -27.30
CA THR A 151 -14.97 -8.77 -26.11
C THR A 151 -15.67 -7.44 -25.85
N GLY A 152 -16.91 -7.48 -25.37
CA GLY A 152 -17.59 -6.24 -24.98
C GLY A 152 -19.06 -6.43 -24.61
N ASN A 153 -19.73 -5.32 -24.32
CA ASN A 153 -21.04 -5.32 -23.68
C ASN A 153 -22.16 -5.69 -24.65
N LYS A 154 -22.26 -6.98 -24.97
CA LYS A 154 -23.49 -7.56 -25.51
C LYS A 154 -24.41 -7.89 -24.34
N GLY A 155 -25.73 -7.74 -24.50
CA GLY A 155 -26.72 -8.13 -23.47
C GLY A 155 -26.52 -9.58 -23.00
N PHE A 156 -27.22 -10.01 -21.96
CA PHE A 156 -27.05 -11.34 -21.32
C PHE A 156 -26.79 -12.51 -22.29
N PHE A 157 -27.58 -12.63 -23.36
CA PHE A 157 -27.43 -13.66 -24.39
C PHE A 157 -26.13 -13.54 -25.22
N GLY A 158 -25.67 -12.32 -25.50
CA GLY A 158 -24.42 -12.08 -26.21
C GLY A 158 -23.18 -12.41 -25.36
N LYS A 159 -23.20 -12.14 -24.05
CA LYS A 159 -22.14 -12.59 -23.12
C LYS A 159 -22.04 -14.12 -23.07
N ILE A 160 -23.17 -14.83 -23.07
CA ILE A 160 -23.18 -16.30 -23.14
C ILE A 160 -22.55 -16.78 -24.45
N TRP A 161 -22.93 -16.18 -25.58
CA TRP A 161 -22.40 -16.54 -26.88
C TRP A 161 -20.91 -16.26 -27.05
N GLU A 162 -20.41 -15.14 -26.52
CA GLU A 162 -18.98 -14.84 -26.48
C GLU A 162 -18.21 -15.86 -25.63
N ASN A 163 -18.73 -16.23 -24.46
CA ASN A 163 -18.13 -17.27 -23.63
C ASN A 163 -18.06 -18.62 -24.37
N ILE A 164 -19.09 -18.99 -25.13
CA ILE A 164 -19.09 -20.20 -25.96
C ILE A 164 -18.04 -20.09 -27.08
N ARG A 165 -17.93 -18.94 -27.76
CA ARG A 165 -16.92 -18.70 -28.81
C ARG A 165 -15.51 -18.80 -28.26
N LEU A 166 -15.23 -18.19 -27.11
CA LEU A 166 -13.93 -18.26 -26.44
C LEU A 166 -13.63 -19.69 -25.96
N LEU A 167 -14.62 -20.39 -25.39
CA LEU A 167 -14.53 -21.82 -25.02
C LEU A 167 -14.20 -22.69 -26.23
N TRP A 168 -14.83 -22.43 -27.37
CA TRP A 168 -14.65 -23.21 -28.58
C TRP A 168 -13.29 -22.94 -29.23
N ARG A 169 -12.84 -21.67 -29.24
CA ARG A 169 -11.54 -21.28 -29.82
C ARG A 169 -10.35 -21.75 -28.98
N TYR A 170 -10.43 -21.59 -27.66
CA TYR A 170 -9.28 -21.81 -26.77
C TYR A 170 -9.34 -23.10 -25.96
N GLY A 171 -10.51 -23.75 -25.92
CA GLY A 171 -10.80 -24.78 -24.95
C GLY A 171 -10.90 -24.21 -23.53
N TYR A 172 -11.39 -25.02 -22.59
CA TYR A 172 -11.43 -24.60 -21.19
C TYR A 172 -10.07 -24.77 -20.48
N ARG A 173 -9.23 -25.71 -20.95
CA ARG A 173 -7.99 -26.10 -20.26
C ARG A 173 -6.93 -25.01 -20.31
N SER A 174 -6.64 -24.45 -21.49
CA SER A 174 -5.59 -23.43 -21.67
C SER A 174 -5.77 -22.22 -20.73
N PRO A 175 -6.92 -21.52 -20.76
CA PRO A 175 -7.38 -20.58 -19.73
C PRO A 175 -7.13 -20.98 -18.26
N MET A 176 -7.55 -22.18 -17.86
CA MET A 176 -7.48 -22.61 -16.46
C MET A 176 -6.05 -22.92 -16.02
N THR A 177 -5.28 -23.57 -16.89
CA THR A 177 -3.88 -23.91 -16.62
C THR A 177 -3.04 -22.64 -16.51
N VAL A 178 -3.17 -21.67 -17.43
CA VAL A 178 -2.44 -20.39 -17.30
C VAL A 178 -2.81 -19.66 -16.02
N ASN A 179 -4.09 -19.59 -15.66
CA ASN A 179 -4.52 -19.02 -14.37
C ASN A 179 -3.88 -19.73 -13.16
N ALA A 180 -3.78 -21.06 -13.20
CA ALA A 180 -3.15 -21.83 -12.13
C ALA A 180 -1.65 -21.54 -12.03
N LEU A 181 -0.96 -21.47 -13.18
CA LEU A 181 0.47 -21.13 -13.26
C LEU A 181 0.74 -19.71 -12.73
N VAL A 182 -0.06 -18.73 -13.14
CA VAL A 182 0.04 -17.35 -12.65
C VAL A 182 -0.18 -17.27 -11.15
N LYS A 183 -1.22 -17.93 -10.62
CA LYS A 183 -1.46 -17.97 -9.16
C LYS A 183 -0.32 -18.62 -8.40
N GLN A 184 0.23 -19.71 -8.92
CA GLN A 184 1.39 -20.37 -8.32
C GLN A 184 2.60 -19.43 -8.30
N MET A 185 2.90 -18.76 -9.42
CA MET A 185 3.98 -17.78 -9.52
C MET A 185 3.77 -16.63 -8.52
N VAL A 186 2.56 -16.04 -8.46
CA VAL A 186 2.24 -14.95 -7.51
C VAL A 186 2.41 -15.43 -6.07
N ASN A 187 1.90 -16.60 -5.71
CA ASN A 187 2.03 -17.13 -4.35
C ASN A 187 3.51 -17.33 -3.95
N THR A 188 4.33 -17.84 -4.87
CA THR A 188 5.78 -17.96 -4.66
C THR A 188 6.44 -16.59 -4.54
N TYR A 189 6.11 -15.64 -5.42
CA TYR A 189 6.59 -14.27 -5.37
C TYR A 189 6.27 -13.57 -4.04
N LEU A 190 5.06 -13.77 -3.50
CA LEU A 190 4.64 -13.17 -2.23
C LEU A 190 5.52 -13.61 -1.04
N SER A 191 6.27 -14.72 -1.16
CA SER A 191 7.24 -15.13 -0.13
C SER A 191 8.43 -14.17 0.00
N LEU A 192 8.73 -13.35 -1.03
CA LEU A 192 9.79 -12.33 -0.96
C LEU A 192 9.51 -11.26 0.10
N TYR A 193 8.24 -11.03 0.45
CA TYR A 193 7.90 -10.09 1.51
C TYR A 193 8.16 -10.65 2.90
N THR A 194 8.20 -11.97 3.09
CA THR A 194 8.37 -12.58 4.41
C THR A 194 9.75 -13.18 4.61
N THR A 195 10.45 -13.61 3.56
CA THR A 195 11.76 -14.25 3.68
C THR A 195 12.92 -13.26 3.51
N ILE A 196 13.94 -13.38 4.36
CA ILE A 196 15.26 -12.84 4.09
C ILE A 196 15.95 -13.84 3.16
N THR A 197 15.60 -13.82 1.88
CA THR A 197 16.44 -14.48 0.87
C THR A 197 17.82 -13.83 0.90
N SER A 198 18.88 -14.60 0.71
CA SER A 198 20.22 -14.02 0.59
C SER A 198 20.26 -13.11 -0.65
N TRP A 199 20.20 -11.79 -0.44
CA TRP A 199 20.20 -10.77 -1.49
C TRP A 199 21.58 -10.56 -2.14
N ASN A 200 22.51 -11.49 -1.93
CA ASN A 200 23.87 -11.40 -2.45
C ASN A 200 23.91 -11.44 -3.99
N SER A 201 22.97 -12.13 -4.63
CA SER A 201 22.83 -12.14 -6.10
C SER A 201 21.39 -12.45 -6.53
N VAL A 202 21.05 -12.04 -7.77
CA VAL A 202 19.74 -12.32 -8.36
C VAL A 202 19.54 -13.81 -8.60
N GLU A 203 20.60 -14.55 -8.95
CA GLU A 203 20.59 -16.01 -9.13
C GLU A 203 20.22 -16.74 -7.84
N ALA A 204 20.72 -16.26 -6.69
CA ALA A 204 20.39 -16.82 -5.39
C ALA A 204 18.89 -16.62 -5.09
N VAL A 205 18.33 -15.45 -5.41
CA VAL A 205 16.89 -15.18 -5.28
C VAL A 205 16.08 -16.06 -6.23
N SER A 206 16.45 -16.12 -7.50
CA SER A 206 15.79 -16.97 -8.52
C SER A 206 15.77 -18.44 -8.10
N SER A 207 16.90 -18.95 -7.61
CA SER A 207 17.04 -20.32 -7.11
C SER A 207 16.17 -20.56 -5.87
N ALA A 208 16.18 -19.64 -4.90
CA ALA A 208 15.38 -19.76 -3.68
C ALA A 208 13.85 -19.77 -3.95
N LEU A 209 13.41 -19.09 -5.01
CA LEU A 209 12.01 -19.08 -5.45
C LEU A 209 11.67 -20.25 -6.40
N ASN A 210 12.64 -21.09 -6.77
CA ASN A 210 12.49 -22.07 -7.87
C ASN A 210 12.02 -21.43 -9.19
N PHE A 211 12.45 -20.19 -9.46
CA PHE A 211 12.12 -19.47 -10.70
C PHE A 211 13.17 -19.66 -11.80
N THR A 212 14.30 -20.31 -11.52
CA THR A 212 15.33 -20.59 -12.55
C THR A 212 14.77 -21.33 -13.75
N SER A 213 13.87 -22.31 -13.53
CA SER A 213 13.22 -23.06 -14.62
C SER A 213 12.22 -22.22 -15.44
N LEU A 214 11.79 -21.07 -14.91
CA LEU A 214 10.95 -20.10 -15.62
C LEU A 214 11.77 -19.04 -16.34
N THR A 215 12.99 -18.74 -15.88
CA THR A 215 13.85 -17.74 -16.53
C THR A 215 14.73 -18.35 -17.60
N GLU A 216 15.04 -19.65 -17.53
CA GLU A 216 15.93 -20.32 -18.49
C GLU A 216 15.27 -20.71 -19.82
N VAL A 217 13.96 -20.50 -19.96
CA VAL A 217 13.17 -20.88 -21.14
C VAL A 217 12.28 -19.72 -21.58
N ASP A 218 12.04 -19.61 -22.89
CA ASP A 218 11.11 -18.62 -23.43
C ASP A 218 9.65 -18.99 -23.09
N THR A 219 8.77 -17.98 -23.13
CA THR A 219 7.38 -18.15 -22.72
C THR A 219 6.62 -19.10 -23.64
N ALA A 220 6.87 -19.05 -24.95
CA ALA A 220 6.18 -19.92 -25.90
C ALA A 220 6.48 -21.40 -25.64
N THR A 221 7.76 -21.74 -25.52
CA THR A 221 8.24 -23.10 -25.21
C THR A 221 7.70 -23.57 -23.86
N TYR A 222 7.73 -22.73 -22.83
CA TYR A 222 7.19 -23.08 -21.52
C TYR A 222 5.69 -23.40 -21.57
N LEU A 223 4.89 -22.53 -22.19
CA LEU A 223 3.43 -22.73 -22.30
C LEU A 223 3.09 -24.00 -23.10
N ALA A 224 3.82 -24.25 -24.19
CA ALA A 224 3.66 -25.48 -24.97
C ALA A 224 3.92 -26.73 -24.11
N ASN A 225 4.99 -26.72 -23.30
CA ASN A 225 5.32 -27.82 -22.37
C ASN A 225 4.27 -28.01 -21.27
N GLN A 226 3.52 -26.96 -20.90
CA GLN A 226 2.39 -27.03 -19.97
C GLN A 226 1.08 -27.47 -20.65
N GLY A 227 1.11 -27.81 -21.95
CA GLY A 227 -0.06 -28.25 -22.72
C GLY A 227 -1.03 -27.13 -23.08
N ILE A 228 -0.57 -25.88 -23.10
CA ILE A 228 -1.36 -24.72 -23.53
C ILE A 228 -1.46 -24.71 -25.05
N GLY A 229 -2.68 -24.59 -25.57
CA GLY A 229 -2.90 -24.50 -27.01
C GLY A 229 -2.32 -23.22 -27.61
N GLU A 230 -1.67 -23.32 -28.77
CA GLU A 230 -1.01 -22.22 -29.47
C GLU A 230 -1.90 -20.99 -29.67
N ALA A 231 -3.17 -21.21 -30.02
CA ALA A 231 -4.12 -20.11 -30.20
C ALA A 231 -4.27 -19.27 -28.93
N PHE A 232 -4.34 -19.89 -27.74
CA PHE A 232 -4.43 -19.15 -26.48
C PHE A 232 -3.10 -18.47 -26.14
N ALA A 233 -1.98 -19.18 -26.33
CA ALA A 233 -0.65 -18.62 -26.06
C ALA A 233 -0.39 -17.38 -26.92
N PHE A 234 -0.38 -17.53 -28.24
CA PHE A 234 0.05 -16.47 -29.16
C PHE A 234 -1.00 -15.38 -29.39
N GLU A 235 -2.28 -15.60 -29.06
CA GLU A 235 -3.29 -14.54 -29.19
C GLU A 235 -3.50 -13.80 -27.87
N VAL A 236 -3.71 -14.55 -26.77
CA VAL A 236 -4.07 -13.95 -25.48
C VAL A 236 -2.82 -13.60 -24.68
N VAL A 237 -1.94 -14.57 -24.42
CA VAL A 237 -0.75 -14.33 -23.58
C VAL A 237 0.24 -13.40 -24.27
N GLU A 238 0.46 -13.55 -25.58
CA GLU A 238 1.34 -12.64 -26.33
C GLU A 238 0.81 -11.20 -26.36
N SER A 239 -0.51 -11.01 -26.41
CA SER A 239 -1.07 -9.65 -26.35
C SER A 239 -0.74 -8.96 -25.02
N ALA A 240 -0.69 -9.71 -23.91
CA ALA A 240 -0.31 -9.22 -22.60
C ALA A 240 1.19 -8.90 -22.51
N THR A 241 2.07 -9.76 -23.03
CA THR A 241 3.51 -9.47 -23.05
C THR A 241 3.85 -8.28 -23.96
N ARG A 242 3.13 -8.11 -25.06
CA ARG A 242 3.35 -7.00 -26.00
C ARG A 242 2.88 -5.65 -25.45
N VAL A 243 1.79 -5.60 -24.67
CA VAL A 243 1.36 -4.35 -24.02
C VAL A 243 2.21 -4.00 -22.79
N ASN A 244 2.66 -5.01 -22.03
CA ASN A 244 3.39 -4.77 -20.79
C ASN A 244 4.91 -4.62 -20.99
N TYR A 245 5.49 -5.27 -22.01
CA TYR A 245 6.94 -5.36 -22.21
C TYR A 245 7.37 -5.17 -23.66
N ALA A 246 6.44 -4.87 -24.56
CA ALA A 246 6.70 -4.73 -26.00
C ALA A 246 7.46 -5.92 -26.61
N SER A 247 7.22 -7.13 -26.09
CA SER A 247 7.97 -8.34 -26.43
C SER A 247 7.04 -9.50 -26.81
N ASN A 248 7.46 -10.31 -27.78
CA ASN A 248 6.75 -11.52 -28.19
C ASN A 248 7.08 -12.68 -27.26
N LEU A 249 6.31 -13.77 -27.31
CA LEU A 249 6.50 -14.92 -26.41
C LEU A 249 7.83 -15.66 -26.62
N ASP A 250 8.35 -15.65 -27.84
CA ASP A 250 9.59 -16.33 -28.21
C ASP A 250 10.84 -15.51 -27.80
N ASP A 251 10.65 -14.24 -27.43
CA ASP A 251 11.72 -13.29 -27.09
C ASP A 251 11.81 -12.99 -25.58
N ILE A 252 10.83 -13.46 -24.80
CA ILE A 252 10.68 -13.16 -23.37
C ILE A 252 10.65 -14.44 -22.53
N HIS A 253 11.42 -14.48 -21.44
CA HIS A 253 11.47 -15.63 -20.55
C HIS A 253 10.11 -15.88 -19.86
N ALA A 254 9.82 -17.16 -19.56
CA ALA A 254 8.50 -17.59 -19.10
C ALA A 254 8.04 -16.92 -17.79
N LEU A 255 8.97 -16.57 -16.89
CA LEU A 255 8.62 -15.83 -15.67
C LEU A 255 7.94 -14.49 -16.00
N GLU A 256 8.52 -13.66 -16.86
CA GLU A 256 7.92 -12.35 -17.20
C GLU A 256 6.67 -12.53 -18.08
N GLY A 257 6.65 -13.58 -18.91
CA GLY A 257 5.44 -14.01 -19.61
C GLY A 257 4.26 -14.24 -18.65
N LEU A 258 4.48 -14.95 -17.54
CA LEU A 258 3.46 -15.15 -16.51
C LEU A 258 3.15 -13.86 -15.71
N VAL A 259 4.15 -13.01 -15.44
CA VAL A 259 3.94 -11.71 -14.76
C VAL A 259 3.00 -10.83 -15.58
N SER A 260 3.12 -10.83 -16.91
CA SER A 260 2.24 -10.07 -17.81
C SER A 260 0.75 -10.45 -17.69
N MET A 261 0.46 -11.65 -17.20
CA MET A 261 -0.89 -12.19 -17.00
C MET A 261 -1.41 -12.00 -15.57
N ALA A 262 -0.64 -11.36 -14.68
CA ALA A 262 -1.01 -11.11 -13.28
C ALA A 262 -1.69 -9.75 -12.94
N PRO A 263 -2.13 -8.85 -13.86
CA PRO A 263 -2.62 -7.52 -13.48
C PRO A 263 -4.08 -7.50 -12.96
N ASN A 264 -4.61 -8.61 -12.44
CA ASN A 264 -5.96 -8.64 -11.89
C ASN A 264 -6.09 -7.68 -10.68
N GLY A 265 -7.12 -6.82 -10.68
CA GLY A 265 -7.30 -5.82 -9.63
C GLY A 265 -6.31 -4.66 -9.73
N ALA A 266 -5.94 -4.29 -10.96
CA ALA A 266 -5.09 -3.14 -11.22
C ALA A 266 -5.64 -1.88 -10.53
N LYS A 267 -4.73 -1.05 -10.02
CA LYS A 267 -4.99 0.28 -9.50
C LYS A 267 -3.83 1.23 -9.79
N SER A 268 -4.11 2.53 -9.69
CA SER A 268 -3.13 3.61 -9.83
C SER A 268 -3.36 4.66 -8.76
N ILE A 269 -2.40 5.55 -8.55
CA ILE A 269 -2.59 6.71 -7.69
C ILE A 269 -3.23 7.84 -8.49
N LYS A 270 -4.28 8.44 -7.94
CA LYS A 270 -4.89 9.65 -8.50
C LYS A 270 -3.85 10.76 -8.57
N GLY A 271 -3.65 11.32 -9.76
CA GLY A 271 -2.62 12.33 -10.03
C GLY A 271 -1.24 11.76 -10.40
N GLY A 272 -1.05 10.44 -10.31
CA GLY A 272 0.13 9.72 -10.81
C GLY A 272 0.89 8.92 -9.74
N ASN A 273 1.37 7.74 -10.14
CA ASN A 273 2.12 6.77 -9.33
C ASN A 273 3.47 7.32 -8.85
N TYR A 274 4.05 8.31 -9.53
CA TYR A 274 5.30 8.95 -9.12
C TYR A 274 5.24 9.54 -7.71
N GLN A 275 4.03 9.88 -7.23
CA GLN A 275 3.79 10.38 -5.89
C GLN A 275 4.21 9.40 -4.79
N VAL A 276 4.17 8.09 -5.06
CA VAL A 276 4.70 7.08 -4.12
C VAL A 276 6.18 7.33 -3.88
N PHE A 277 6.96 7.51 -4.95
CA PHE A 277 8.41 7.70 -4.88
C PHE A 277 8.80 9.07 -4.32
N ALA A 278 8.04 10.12 -4.66
CA ALA A 278 8.23 11.43 -4.06
C ALA A 278 8.01 11.41 -2.54
N ASN A 279 6.98 10.71 -2.05
CA ASN A 279 6.73 10.59 -0.61
C ASN A 279 7.75 9.69 0.09
N MET A 280 8.28 8.65 -0.57
CA MET A 280 9.39 7.85 -0.06
C MET A 280 10.65 8.69 0.22
N LEU A 281 11.02 9.58 -0.70
CA LEU A 281 12.14 10.51 -0.51
C LEU A 281 11.87 11.54 0.60
N LYS A 282 10.62 12.03 0.69
CA LYS A 282 10.22 12.95 1.76
C LYS A 282 10.28 12.28 3.13
N PHE A 283 9.80 11.05 3.24
CA PHE A 283 9.81 10.28 4.49
C PHE A 283 11.23 10.00 4.99
N SER A 284 12.17 9.72 4.08
CA SER A 284 13.56 9.45 4.44
C SER A 284 14.39 10.68 4.80
N GLU A 285 13.83 11.88 4.64
CA GLU A 285 14.53 13.17 4.80
C GLU A 285 15.81 13.25 3.94
N ALA A 286 15.85 12.54 2.81
CA ALA A 286 17.00 12.54 1.92
C ALA A 286 17.17 13.88 1.20
N ASN A 287 18.42 14.31 1.02
CA ASN A 287 18.72 15.50 0.22
C ASN A 287 18.65 15.14 -1.27
N VAL A 288 17.68 15.69 -1.98
CA VAL A 288 17.47 15.37 -3.40
C VAL A 288 18.11 16.44 -4.30
N HIS A 289 19.07 16.02 -5.11
CA HIS A 289 19.78 16.82 -6.10
C HIS A 289 19.23 16.53 -7.50
N LEU A 290 18.15 17.25 -7.87
CA LEU A 290 17.62 17.23 -9.25
C LEU A 290 18.57 17.93 -10.23
N LYS A 291 18.41 17.67 -11.53
CA LYS A 291 19.26 18.19 -12.62
C LYS A 291 20.75 17.94 -12.37
N THR A 292 21.08 16.82 -11.74
CA THR A 292 22.45 16.50 -11.31
C THR A 292 22.85 15.13 -11.85
N LYS A 293 23.65 15.11 -12.92
CA LYS A 293 24.18 13.88 -13.54
C LYS A 293 25.51 13.49 -12.89
N VAL A 294 25.56 12.30 -12.30
CA VAL A 294 26.82 11.73 -11.82
C VAL A 294 27.68 11.30 -13.01
N LYS A 295 28.97 11.63 -12.97
CA LYS A 295 29.94 11.39 -14.05
C LYS A 295 30.97 10.32 -13.72
N SER A 296 31.44 10.26 -12.48
CA SER A 296 32.43 9.26 -12.10
C SER A 296 32.36 8.93 -10.61
N LEU A 297 32.73 7.70 -10.27
CA LEU A 297 33.08 7.31 -8.90
C LEU A 297 34.55 6.95 -8.84
N GLN A 298 35.23 7.37 -7.78
CA GLN A 298 36.63 7.02 -7.54
C GLN A 298 36.77 6.50 -6.12
N ARG A 299 37.50 5.39 -5.96
CA ARG A 299 37.78 4.82 -4.65
C ARG A 299 38.95 5.57 -4.03
N GLY A 300 38.74 6.13 -2.84
CA GLY A 300 39.79 6.77 -2.05
C GLY A 300 40.57 5.77 -1.18
N ASP A 301 41.76 6.18 -0.73
CA ASP A 301 42.59 5.39 0.19
C ASP A 301 41.94 5.21 1.59
N ASP A 302 40.93 6.02 1.89
CA ASP A 302 40.12 5.99 3.12
C ASP A 302 38.94 5.00 3.03
N ASP A 303 38.92 4.13 2.01
CA ASP A 303 37.81 3.21 1.68
C ASP A 303 36.47 3.93 1.40
N LYS A 304 36.49 5.25 1.16
CA LYS A 304 35.32 6.05 0.77
C LYS A 304 35.26 6.23 -0.74
N TRP A 305 34.06 6.53 -1.23
CA TRP A 305 33.81 6.83 -2.64
C TRP A 305 33.74 8.35 -2.85
N THR A 306 34.60 8.85 -3.72
CA THR A 306 34.51 10.23 -4.24
C THR A 306 33.59 10.24 -5.44
N LEU A 307 32.46 10.93 -5.32
CA LEU A 307 31.46 11.09 -6.36
C LEU A 307 31.63 12.45 -7.03
N ILE A 308 31.76 12.44 -8.36
CA ILE A 308 31.82 13.65 -9.18
C ILE A 308 30.54 13.75 -9.99
N ALA A 309 29.82 14.85 -9.85
CA ALA A 309 28.57 15.11 -10.56
C ALA A 309 28.56 16.50 -11.21
N ILE A 310 27.75 16.65 -12.24
CA ILE A 310 27.49 17.92 -12.91
C ILE A 310 26.04 18.29 -12.62
N LYS A 311 25.85 19.44 -11.96
CA LYS A 311 24.54 20.02 -11.68
C LYS A 311 24.24 21.15 -12.64
N ASP A 312 23.14 21.05 -13.37
CA ASP A 312 22.69 22.12 -14.25
C ASP A 312 22.00 23.20 -13.42
N THR A 313 22.62 24.39 -13.39
CA THR A 313 22.07 25.57 -12.71
C THR A 313 21.67 26.63 -13.75
N PRO A 314 20.80 27.59 -13.40
CA PRO A 314 20.49 28.72 -14.28
C PRO A 314 21.72 29.52 -14.73
N SER A 315 22.79 29.52 -13.94
CA SER A 315 24.09 30.16 -14.24
C SER A 315 25.06 29.30 -15.05
N GLY A 316 24.67 28.08 -15.42
CA GLY A 316 25.51 27.10 -16.14
C GLY A 316 25.78 25.83 -15.32
N PRO A 317 26.38 24.79 -15.95
CA PRO A 317 26.71 23.56 -15.26
C PRO A 317 27.80 23.76 -14.21
N THR A 318 27.58 23.27 -12.99
CA THR A 318 28.53 23.32 -11.87
C THR A 318 28.96 21.91 -11.47
N THR A 319 30.26 21.71 -11.24
CA THR A 319 30.78 20.43 -10.75
C THR A 319 30.63 20.33 -9.24
N MET A 320 30.06 19.21 -8.77
CA MET A 320 30.00 18.82 -7.37
C MET A 320 30.96 17.64 -7.14
N ILE A 321 31.75 17.73 -6.07
CA ILE A 321 32.67 16.67 -5.66
C ILE A 321 32.41 16.40 -4.19
N GLU A 322 31.89 15.21 -3.88
CA GLU A 322 31.47 14.82 -2.53
C GLU A 322 32.02 13.44 -2.19
N LYS A 323 32.26 13.18 -0.91
CA LYS A 323 32.73 11.87 -0.41
C LYS A 323 31.62 11.15 0.35
N TYR A 324 31.51 9.85 0.10
CA TYR A 324 30.49 8.96 0.67
C TYR A 324 31.10 7.69 1.23
N ASP A 325 30.52 7.18 2.31
CA ASP A 325 30.89 5.90 2.91
C ASP A 325 30.35 4.73 2.08
N ALA A 326 29.21 4.91 1.41
CA ALA A 326 28.67 3.96 0.43
C ALA A 326 27.94 4.65 -0.73
N VAL A 327 27.84 3.96 -1.86
CA VAL A 327 27.09 4.41 -3.04
C VAL A 327 26.16 3.31 -3.54
N ILE A 328 24.91 3.68 -3.80
CA ILE A 328 23.87 2.82 -4.38
C ILE A 328 23.55 3.33 -5.79
N ILE A 329 23.91 2.57 -6.81
CA ILE A 329 23.53 2.82 -8.19
C ILE A 329 22.11 2.26 -8.41
N ALA A 330 21.12 3.13 -8.59
CA ALA A 330 19.72 2.76 -8.75
C ALA A 330 19.18 2.98 -10.17
N ALA A 331 19.89 3.74 -11.01
CA ALA A 331 19.57 3.89 -12.42
C ALA A 331 20.19 2.77 -13.28
N PRO A 332 19.63 2.46 -14.47
CA PRO A 332 20.22 1.50 -15.40
C PRO A 332 21.65 1.88 -15.77
N TYR A 333 22.59 0.95 -15.57
CA TYR A 333 24.02 1.21 -15.70
C TYR A 333 24.43 1.85 -17.03
N ASP A 334 23.97 1.30 -18.15
CA ASP A 334 24.35 1.78 -19.49
C ASP A 334 23.88 3.21 -19.77
N THR A 335 22.80 3.64 -19.12
CA THR A 335 22.23 4.99 -19.30
C THR A 335 22.94 6.05 -18.47
N LEU A 336 23.79 5.64 -17.52
CA LEU A 336 24.51 6.56 -16.64
C LEU A 336 25.71 7.21 -17.32
N GLU A 337 26.37 6.49 -18.24
CA GLU A 337 27.66 6.91 -18.83
C GLU A 337 28.66 7.31 -17.72
N ILE A 338 28.76 6.47 -16.70
CA ILE A 338 29.57 6.74 -15.50
C ILE A 338 30.93 6.03 -15.60
N ASP A 339 31.99 6.76 -15.27
CA ASP A 339 33.32 6.20 -15.18
C ASP A 339 33.52 5.54 -13.81
N LEU A 340 33.81 4.22 -13.81
CA LEU A 340 34.14 3.44 -12.62
C LEU A 340 35.57 2.91 -12.68
N PRO A 341 36.24 2.71 -11.53
CA PRO A 341 37.57 2.11 -11.49
C PRO A 341 37.55 0.69 -12.06
N SER A 342 38.64 0.27 -12.73
CA SER A 342 38.77 -1.07 -13.31
C SER A 342 38.75 -2.22 -12.30
N SER A 343 38.87 -1.92 -11.00
CA SER A 343 38.76 -2.90 -9.91
C SER A 343 37.32 -3.28 -9.58
N VAL A 344 36.34 -2.47 -10.00
CA VAL A 344 34.92 -2.72 -9.74
C VAL A 344 34.43 -3.90 -10.59
N ALA A 345 33.56 -4.73 -10.01
CA ALA A 345 32.99 -5.86 -10.72
C ALA A 345 32.32 -5.41 -12.04
N PRO A 346 32.55 -6.11 -13.15
CA PRO A 346 32.00 -5.72 -14.44
C PRO A 346 30.46 -5.81 -14.42
N VAL A 347 29.80 -4.79 -14.95
CA VAL A 347 28.37 -4.78 -15.21
C VAL A 347 28.15 -5.03 -16.70
N ALA A 348 27.44 -6.10 -17.03
CA ALA A 348 27.10 -6.43 -18.40
C ALA A 348 26.04 -5.46 -18.93
N PRO A 349 26.22 -4.90 -20.15
CA PRO A 349 25.22 -4.06 -20.76
C PRO A 349 23.88 -4.79 -20.92
N THR A 350 22.79 -4.10 -20.59
CA THR A 350 21.43 -4.59 -20.73
C THR A 350 20.79 -3.90 -21.93
N ALA A 351 20.38 -4.67 -22.94
CA ALA A 351 19.64 -4.13 -24.06
C ALA A 351 18.24 -3.70 -23.60
N TYR A 352 17.79 -2.51 -23.98
CA TYR A 352 16.44 -2.02 -23.69
C TYR A 352 15.57 -2.01 -24.95
N THR A 353 14.27 -2.19 -24.76
CA THR A 353 13.26 -1.95 -25.78
C THR A 353 13.01 -0.45 -25.87
N HIS A 354 13.46 0.14 -26.97
CA HIS A 354 13.16 1.53 -27.32
C HIS A 354 11.70 1.63 -27.79
N LEU A 355 10.89 2.36 -27.05
CA LEU A 355 9.44 2.46 -27.22
C LEU A 355 9.01 3.91 -27.43
N HIS A 356 8.10 4.12 -28.37
CA HIS A 356 7.42 5.40 -28.55
C HIS A 356 6.06 5.36 -27.86
N VAL A 357 5.83 6.32 -26.98
CA VAL A 357 4.55 6.59 -26.33
C VAL A 357 3.94 7.80 -27.02
N THR A 358 2.80 7.60 -27.68
CA THR A 358 2.00 8.69 -28.24
C THR A 358 0.74 8.84 -27.40
N LEU A 359 0.63 9.98 -26.74
CA LEU A 359 -0.60 10.43 -26.11
C LEU A 359 -1.28 11.44 -27.02
N LEU A 360 -2.58 11.34 -27.16
CA LEU A 360 -3.35 12.29 -27.93
C LEU A 360 -4.74 12.50 -27.34
N THR A 361 -5.39 13.59 -27.75
CA THR A 361 -6.81 13.77 -27.53
C THR A 361 -7.58 13.72 -28.85
N THR A 362 -8.80 13.18 -28.82
CA THR A 362 -9.66 13.09 -30.01
C THR A 362 -11.12 13.32 -29.66
N LYS A 363 -11.91 13.86 -30.61
CA LYS A 363 -13.37 13.96 -30.49
C LYS A 363 -14.10 12.70 -30.96
N SER A 364 -13.36 11.71 -31.46
CA SER A 364 -13.92 10.42 -31.85
C SER A 364 -13.98 9.52 -30.62
N PRO A 365 -15.15 8.97 -30.24
CA PRO A 365 -15.27 8.10 -29.07
C PRO A 365 -14.67 6.70 -29.28
N GLN A 366 -14.28 6.37 -30.52
CA GLN A 366 -13.65 5.12 -30.92
C GLN A 366 -12.81 5.35 -32.19
N PRO A 367 -11.81 4.50 -32.49
CA PRO A 367 -11.07 4.58 -33.74
C PRO A 367 -11.97 4.38 -34.97
N LYS A 368 -11.53 4.85 -36.14
CA LYS A 368 -12.26 4.63 -37.40
C LYS A 368 -12.17 3.16 -37.83
N GLY A 369 -13.34 2.55 -38.03
CA GLY A 369 -13.45 1.17 -38.54
C GLY A 369 -12.71 0.92 -39.85
N LYS A 370 -12.68 1.93 -40.75
CA LYS A 370 -11.99 1.85 -42.04
C LYS A 370 -10.51 1.45 -41.91
N TYR A 371 -9.80 1.99 -40.93
CA TYR A 371 -8.39 1.65 -40.70
C TYR A 371 -8.21 0.17 -40.33
N PHE A 372 -9.15 -0.37 -39.55
CA PHE A 372 -9.17 -1.79 -39.15
C PHE A 372 -9.89 -2.72 -40.14
N HIS A 373 -10.18 -2.24 -41.35
CA HIS A 373 -10.95 -2.96 -42.38
C HIS A 373 -12.36 -3.38 -41.93
N LEU A 374 -12.93 -2.68 -40.95
CA LEU A 374 -14.31 -2.86 -40.50
C LEU A 374 -15.24 -1.92 -41.26
N LYS A 375 -16.43 -2.42 -41.61
CA LYS A 375 -17.46 -1.62 -42.31
C LYS A 375 -18.32 -0.83 -41.32
N ASP A 376 -19.23 -1.53 -40.63
CA ASP A 376 -20.22 -0.94 -39.73
C ASP A 376 -20.05 -1.43 -38.28
N GLU A 377 -18.96 -2.14 -37.98
CA GLU A 377 -18.67 -2.68 -36.65
C GLU A 377 -17.94 -1.64 -35.78
N ALA A 378 -18.36 -1.54 -34.52
CA ALA A 378 -17.67 -0.70 -33.53
C ALA A 378 -16.25 -1.22 -33.30
N VAL A 379 -15.26 -0.33 -33.42
CA VAL A 379 -13.88 -0.67 -33.11
C VAL A 379 -13.70 -0.68 -31.59
N PRO A 380 -13.04 -1.71 -31.02
CA PRO A 380 -12.65 -1.72 -29.62
C PRO A 380 -11.91 -0.45 -29.19
N THR A 381 -12.29 0.11 -28.04
CA THR A 381 -11.59 1.26 -27.41
C THR A 381 -10.27 0.84 -26.78
N MET A 382 -10.05 -0.46 -26.62
CA MET A 382 -8.76 -1.05 -26.32
C MET A 382 -8.39 -2.07 -27.39
N VAL A 383 -7.32 -1.79 -28.12
CA VAL A 383 -6.75 -2.69 -29.13
C VAL A 383 -5.38 -3.15 -28.66
N LEU A 384 -5.28 -4.44 -28.33
CA LEU A 384 -4.02 -5.12 -28.07
C LEU A 384 -3.55 -5.83 -29.34
N THR A 385 -2.24 -5.98 -29.52
CA THR A 385 -1.71 -6.63 -30.73
C THR A 385 -1.03 -7.96 -30.44
N THR A 386 -1.03 -8.84 -31.44
CA THR A 386 -0.29 -10.10 -31.46
C THR A 386 0.58 -10.18 -32.71
N ALA A 387 1.69 -10.92 -32.65
CA ALA A 387 2.54 -11.19 -33.79
C ALA A 387 2.07 -12.42 -34.60
N GLN A 388 0.84 -12.92 -34.38
CA GLN A 388 0.23 -13.97 -35.21
C GLN A 388 0.08 -13.58 -36.69
N GLY A 389 -0.14 -12.31 -37.00
CA GLY A 389 -0.15 -11.83 -38.39
C GLY A 389 1.20 -12.07 -39.05
N ILE A 390 2.28 -11.72 -38.35
CA ILE A 390 3.66 -11.90 -38.80
C ILE A 390 3.97 -13.39 -39.01
N ARG A 391 3.58 -14.26 -38.07
CA ARG A 391 3.75 -15.73 -38.20
C ARG A 391 2.98 -16.31 -39.38
N ALA A 392 1.87 -15.68 -39.77
CA ALA A 392 1.10 -16.01 -40.96
C ALA A 392 1.59 -15.31 -42.24
N GLY A 393 2.75 -14.62 -42.21
CA GLY A 393 3.32 -13.91 -43.37
C GLY A 393 2.62 -12.61 -43.76
N ARG A 394 1.85 -12.00 -42.83
CA ARG A 394 1.14 -10.73 -43.04
C ARG A 394 1.94 -9.55 -42.46
N THR A 395 1.48 -8.34 -42.77
CA THR A 395 2.09 -7.09 -42.31
C THR A 395 2.11 -7.03 -40.78
N PRO A 396 3.25 -6.66 -40.16
CA PRO A 396 3.32 -6.42 -38.72
C PRO A 396 2.35 -5.32 -38.26
N PRO A 397 1.75 -5.44 -37.07
CA PRO A 397 1.02 -4.33 -36.46
C PRO A 397 1.91 -3.09 -36.30
N GLU A 398 1.41 -1.91 -36.69
CA GLU A 398 2.15 -0.64 -36.61
C GLU A 398 2.32 -0.13 -35.16
N PHE A 399 1.56 -0.68 -34.22
CA PHE A 399 1.58 -0.36 -32.80
C PHE A 399 1.51 -1.63 -31.94
N ASN A 400 1.89 -1.53 -30.68
CA ASN A 400 1.83 -2.59 -29.67
C ASN A 400 0.47 -2.61 -28.97
N SER A 401 -0.03 -1.44 -28.58
CA SER A 401 -1.37 -1.25 -28.03
C SER A 401 -1.91 0.14 -28.31
N LEU A 402 -3.24 0.26 -28.35
CA LEU A 402 -3.99 1.51 -28.45
C LEU A 402 -5.11 1.44 -27.41
N SER A 403 -5.20 2.41 -26.52
CA SER A 403 -6.20 2.44 -25.45
C SER A 403 -6.76 3.84 -25.22
N TYR A 404 -8.07 3.93 -25.09
CA TYR A 404 -8.75 5.14 -24.62
C TYR A 404 -8.67 5.18 -23.09
N HIS A 405 -8.37 6.35 -22.54
CA HIS A 405 -8.23 6.61 -21.11
C HIS A 405 -9.26 7.64 -20.65
N GLY A 406 -10.51 7.44 -21.08
CA GLY A 406 -11.64 8.30 -20.76
C GLY A 406 -11.60 9.70 -21.35
N LYS A 407 -12.51 10.55 -20.87
CA LYS A 407 -12.63 11.94 -21.32
C LYS A 407 -11.53 12.81 -20.71
N VAL A 408 -11.12 13.84 -21.46
CA VAL A 408 -10.17 14.87 -21.03
C VAL A 408 -10.73 15.65 -19.83
N ALA A 409 -12.04 15.91 -19.85
CA ALA A 409 -12.83 16.49 -18.77
C ALA A 409 -14.29 16.06 -18.92
N GLU A 410 -15.05 16.02 -17.83
CA GLU A 410 -16.46 15.58 -17.83
C GLU A 410 -17.35 16.39 -18.79
N ASP A 411 -17.09 17.69 -18.90
CA ASP A 411 -17.82 18.64 -19.73
C ASP A 411 -17.31 18.72 -21.17
N ARG A 412 -16.31 17.93 -21.54
CA ARG A 412 -15.73 17.89 -22.90
C ARG A 412 -16.03 16.57 -23.59
N ASP A 413 -16.55 16.65 -24.80
CA ASP A 413 -16.65 15.50 -25.71
C ASP A 413 -15.31 15.29 -26.43
N GLU A 414 -14.29 15.00 -25.64
CA GLU A 414 -12.93 14.76 -26.07
C GLU A 414 -12.29 13.69 -25.18
N TRP A 415 -11.64 12.70 -25.79
CA TRP A 415 -11.09 11.52 -25.12
C TRP A 415 -9.57 11.51 -25.17
N ASN A 416 -8.94 11.09 -24.07
CA ASN A 416 -7.52 10.77 -24.01
C ASN A 416 -7.28 9.40 -24.65
N VAL A 417 -6.25 9.30 -25.48
CA VAL A 417 -5.83 8.04 -26.10
C VAL A 417 -4.32 7.88 -25.90
N LYS A 418 -3.91 6.65 -25.58
CA LYS A 418 -2.51 6.26 -25.43
C LYS A 418 -2.18 5.15 -26.39
N ILE A 419 -1.03 5.29 -27.04
CA ILE A 419 -0.54 4.32 -28.02
C ILE A 419 0.91 4.02 -27.68
N PHE A 420 1.23 2.73 -27.61
CA PHE A 420 2.60 2.23 -27.58
C PHE A 420 2.96 1.69 -28.96
N SER A 421 4.11 2.07 -29.48
CA SER A 421 4.61 1.59 -30.77
C SER A 421 6.13 1.46 -30.79
N MET A 422 6.62 0.54 -31.63
CA MET A 422 8.06 0.34 -31.85
C MET A 422 8.70 1.42 -32.73
N GLN A 423 7.89 2.23 -33.42
CA GLN A 423 8.31 3.29 -34.33
C GLN A 423 7.45 4.54 -34.08
N PRO A 424 7.94 5.75 -34.41
CA PRO A 424 7.16 6.97 -34.24
C PRO A 424 5.95 6.99 -35.18
N LEU A 425 4.78 7.35 -34.66
CA LEU A 425 3.54 7.49 -35.43
C LEU A 425 3.38 8.92 -35.93
N SER A 426 3.17 9.10 -37.24
CA SER A 426 3.02 10.43 -37.86
C SER A 426 1.66 11.06 -37.59
N ASP A 427 1.54 12.38 -37.74
CA ASP A 427 0.25 13.07 -37.58
C ASP A 427 -0.76 12.58 -38.63
N GLU A 428 -0.33 12.28 -39.86
CA GLU A 428 -1.20 11.72 -40.91
C GLU A 428 -1.78 10.37 -40.48
N TRP A 429 -0.98 9.52 -39.84
CA TRP A 429 -1.44 8.25 -39.31
C TRP A 429 -2.50 8.46 -38.22
N LEU A 430 -2.27 9.39 -37.27
CA LEU A 430 -3.22 9.69 -36.21
C LEU A 430 -4.54 10.26 -36.79
N HIS A 431 -4.46 11.10 -37.82
CA HIS A 431 -5.63 11.65 -38.50
C HIS A 431 -6.41 10.57 -39.29
N ASP A 432 -5.73 9.58 -39.87
CA ASP A 432 -6.40 8.47 -40.54
C ASP A 432 -7.18 7.63 -39.51
N VAL A 433 -6.54 7.25 -38.41
CA VAL A 433 -7.12 6.41 -37.35
C VAL A 433 -8.22 7.11 -36.54
N PHE A 434 -8.03 8.37 -36.15
CA PHE A 434 -8.95 9.07 -35.24
C PHE A 434 -9.77 10.17 -35.90
N GLY A 435 -9.37 10.65 -37.08
CA GLY A 435 -10.00 11.81 -37.70
C GLY A 435 -9.57 13.10 -37.03
N HIS A 436 -10.36 13.59 -36.07
CA HIS A 436 -10.03 14.81 -35.36
C HIS A 436 -9.06 14.53 -34.21
N VAL A 437 -7.85 15.08 -34.29
CA VAL A 437 -6.84 15.03 -33.22
C VAL A 437 -6.69 16.44 -32.64
N GLY A 438 -6.84 16.59 -31.32
CA GLY A 438 -6.80 17.89 -30.63
C GLY A 438 -5.42 18.24 -30.10
N TRP A 439 -4.85 17.35 -29.30
CA TRP A 439 -3.51 17.45 -28.72
C TRP A 439 -2.72 16.19 -29.02
N VAL A 440 -1.40 16.31 -29.15
CA VAL A 440 -0.48 15.18 -29.29
C VAL A 440 0.75 15.43 -28.44
N HIS A 441 1.17 14.43 -27.67
CA HIS A 441 2.43 14.37 -26.96
C HIS A 441 3.14 13.07 -27.30
N ARG A 442 4.41 13.17 -27.67
CA ARG A 442 5.26 12.04 -28.05
C ARG A 442 6.42 11.95 -27.07
N LYS A 443 6.62 10.76 -26.51
CA LYS A 443 7.69 10.48 -25.56
C LYS A 443 8.41 9.19 -25.97
N GLU A 444 9.72 9.23 -25.96
CA GLU A 444 10.58 8.06 -26.14
C GLU A 444 11.06 7.54 -24.79
N TRP A 445 11.09 6.22 -24.68
CA TRP A 445 11.62 5.50 -23.53
C TRP A 445 12.49 4.34 -23.97
N ASP A 446 13.62 4.17 -23.29
CA ASP A 446 14.15 2.83 -23.06
C ASP A 446 13.29 2.20 -21.96
N ALA A 447 12.16 1.63 -22.37
CA ALA A 447 11.02 1.38 -21.50
C ALA A 447 11.22 0.18 -20.58
N TYR A 448 11.73 -0.92 -21.14
CA TYR A 448 11.93 -2.20 -20.47
C TYR A 448 13.26 -2.79 -20.91
N PRO A 449 14.01 -3.49 -20.05
CA PRO A 449 15.07 -4.35 -20.52
C PRO A 449 14.47 -5.42 -21.44
N ARG A 450 15.25 -5.89 -22.42
CA ARG A 450 14.93 -7.14 -23.09
C ARG A 450 15.20 -8.27 -22.12
N LEU A 451 14.23 -9.18 -22.03
CA LEU A 451 14.18 -10.23 -21.02
C LEU A 451 14.26 -11.62 -21.68
N PRO A 452 15.32 -11.93 -22.44
CA PRO A 452 15.47 -13.24 -23.06
C PRO A 452 15.67 -14.31 -21.98
N PRO A 453 15.53 -15.59 -22.33
CA PRO A 453 15.90 -16.69 -21.45
C PRO A 453 17.32 -16.52 -20.87
N THR A 454 17.43 -16.51 -19.55
CA THR A 454 18.69 -16.29 -18.83
C THR A 454 18.72 -16.98 -17.48
N THR A 455 19.94 -17.29 -17.05
CA THR A 455 20.28 -17.76 -15.69
C THR A 455 21.39 -16.91 -15.06
N ARG A 456 21.76 -15.80 -15.71
CA ARG A 456 22.84 -14.90 -15.28
C ARG A 456 22.33 -13.46 -15.28
N TYR A 457 22.69 -12.75 -14.23
CA TYR A 457 22.27 -11.38 -13.97
C TYR A 457 23.46 -10.52 -13.55
N ASN A 458 23.24 -9.20 -13.55
CA ASN A 458 24.24 -8.28 -13.06
C ASN A 458 24.37 -8.37 -11.52
N PRO A 459 25.60 -8.25 -10.98
CA PRO A 459 25.81 -8.33 -9.54
C PRO A 459 25.16 -7.17 -8.80
N MET A 460 24.56 -7.45 -7.64
CA MET A 460 23.99 -6.41 -6.77
C MET A 460 25.05 -5.67 -5.95
N LYS A 461 26.20 -6.30 -5.69
CA LYS A 461 27.36 -5.71 -5.04
C LYS A 461 28.49 -5.63 -6.06
N LEU A 462 28.94 -4.41 -6.37
CA LEU A 462 29.98 -4.18 -7.38
C LEU A 462 31.39 -4.11 -6.77
N ASP A 463 31.51 -3.57 -5.56
CA ASP A 463 32.74 -3.52 -4.76
C ASP A 463 32.34 -3.31 -3.29
N LYS A 464 33.32 -3.16 -2.39
CA LYS A 464 33.12 -2.71 -1.01
C LYS A 464 32.35 -1.38 -0.99
N ASN A 465 31.23 -1.36 -0.29
CA ASN A 465 30.34 -0.19 -0.17
C ASN A 465 29.84 0.40 -1.51
N LEU A 466 29.84 -0.38 -2.60
CA LEU A 466 29.28 0.02 -3.89
C LEU A 466 28.29 -1.03 -4.39
N TYR A 467 27.04 -0.62 -4.59
CA TYR A 467 25.92 -1.52 -4.89
C TYR A 467 25.16 -1.10 -6.14
N TYR A 468 24.50 -2.05 -6.79
CA TYR A 468 23.69 -1.86 -7.99
C TYR A 468 22.32 -2.51 -7.85
N VAL A 469 21.27 -1.71 -7.71
CA VAL A 469 19.89 -2.20 -7.53
C VAL A 469 19.30 -2.71 -8.84
N ASN A 470 19.55 -1.98 -9.93
CA ASN A 470 18.87 -2.21 -11.20
C ASN A 470 19.36 -3.48 -11.92
N GLY A 471 20.32 -4.22 -11.36
CA GLY A 471 20.67 -5.57 -11.80
C GLY A 471 19.51 -6.57 -11.65
N PHE A 472 18.54 -6.29 -10.77
CA PHE A 472 17.33 -7.11 -10.59
C PHE A 472 16.29 -6.89 -11.70
N GLU A 473 16.38 -5.80 -12.47
CA GLU A 473 15.37 -5.48 -13.47
C GLU A 473 15.29 -6.53 -14.59
N SER A 474 16.42 -7.16 -14.93
CA SER A 474 16.47 -8.25 -15.91
C SER A 474 15.87 -9.57 -15.43
N PHE A 475 15.44 -9.65 -14.17
CA PHE A 475 14.74 -10.81 -13.60
C PHE A 475 13.23 -10.59 -13.56
N ILE A 476 12.77 -9.43 -13.06
CA ILE A 476 11.37 -8.99 -13.10
C ILE A 476 11.34 -7.46 -13.19
N SER A 477 10.78 -6.89 -14.26
CA SER A 477 10.77 -5.44 -14.51
C SER A 477 9.43 -4.81 -14.11
N THR A 478 9.31 -4.38 -12.85
CA THR A 478 8.14 -3.65 -12.34
C THR A 478 8.54 -2.59 -11.32
N MET A 479 7.66 -1.61 -11.05
CA MET A 479 7.86 -0.67 -9.93
C MET A 479 8.10 -1.40 -8.61
N GLU A 480 7.26 -2.40 -8.31
CA GLU A 480 7.31 -3.15 -7.07
C GLU A 480 8.61 -3.93 -6.90
N THR A 481 9.05 -4.66 -7.93
CA THR A 481 10.27 -5.47 -7.83
C THR A 481 11.52 -4.61 -7.65
N GLN A 482 11.53 -3.37 -8.15
CA GLN A 482 12.59 -2.41 -7.83
C GLN A 482 12.56 -1.99 -6.35
N THR A 483 11.39 -1.86 -5.74
CA THR A 483 11.31 -1.60 -4.29
C THR A 483 11.83 -2.78 -3.45
N LEU A 484 11.59 -4.03 -3.88
CA LEU A 484 12.14 -5.23 -3.24
C LEU A 484 13.65 -5.37 -3.43
N ALA A 485 14.15 -5.12 -4.64
CA ALA A 485 15.58 -5.16 -4.95
C ALA A 485 16.36 -4.13 -4.11
N SER A 486 15.83 -2.91 -4.01
CA SER A 486 16.45 -1.87 -3.19
C SER A 486 16.49 -2.23 -1.70
N ARG A 487 15.46 -2.93 -1.19
CA ARG A 487 15.45 -3.45 0.18
C ARG A 487 16.63 -4.39 0.41
N GLY A 488 16.85 -5.32 -0.53
CA GLY A 488 17.97 -6.26 -0.49
C GLY A 488 19.33 -5.57 -0.52
N VAL A 489 19.49 -4.56 -1.38
CA VAL A 489 20.73 -3.76 -1.44
C VAL A 489 20.96 -2.96 -0.16
N VAL A 490 19.92 -2.36 0.42
CA VAL A 490 20.06 -1.63 1.69
C VAL A 490 20.40 -2.59 2.83
N GLU A 491 19.84 -3.80 2.85
CA GLU A 491 20.23 -4.84 3.81
C GLU A 491 21.74 -5.11 3.76
N LEU A 492 22.30 -5.27 2.55
CA LEU A 492 23.75 -5.45 2.34
C LEU A 492 24.57 -4.24 2.80
N ALA A 493 24.13 -3.04 2.43
CA ALA A 493 24.81 -1.78 2.76
C ALA A 493 24.87 -1.56 4.27
N MET A 494 23.75 -1.76 4.96
CA MET A 494 23.69 -1.62 6.41
C MET A 494 24.57 -2.66 7.11
N HIS A 495 24.57 -3.91 6.63
CA HIS A 495 25.43 -4.96 7.19
C HIS A 495 26.92 -4.62 7.09
N GLU A 496 27.34 -4.04 5.97
CA GLU A 496 28.73 -3.68 5.75
C GLU A 496 29.17 -2.45 6.55
N LEU A 497 28.28 -1.46 6.70
CA LEU A 497 28.57 -0.23 7.44
C LEU A 497 28.49 -0.41 8.97
N PHE A 498 27.55 -1.22 9.45
CA PHE A 498 27.18 -1.27 10.87
C PHE A 498 27.17 -2.67 11.49
N GLY A 499 27.37 -3.73 10.69
CA GLY A 499 27.34 -5.11 11.17
C GLY A 499 25.93 -5.72 11.29
N PHE A 500 24.88 -5.00 10.89
CA PHE A 500 23.48 -5.47 10.88
C PHE A 500 22.70 -4.88 9.71
N GLY A 501 21.65 -5.57 9.24
CA GLY A 501 20.86 -5.15 8.08
C GLY A 501 19.84 -4.04 8.37
N LEU A 502 18.65 -4.12 7.77
CA LEU A 502 17.54 -3.21 8.05
C LEU A 502 17.04 -3.29 9.51
N CYS A 503 17.39 -4.38 10.18
CA CYS A 503 17.02 -4.68 11.56
C CYS A 503 18.27 -5.11 12.36
N PRO A 504 18.53 -4.54 13.55
CA PRO A 504 19.64 -4.94 14.42
C PRO A 504 19.54 -6.40 14.96
N PRO A 505 20.67 -7.03 15.37
CA PRO A 505 20.74 -8.47 15.67
C PRO A 505 19.91 -8.91 16.89
N ASP A 506 19.59 -8.01 17.81
CA ASP A 506 18.85 -8.30 19.04
C ASP A 506 17.33 -8.56 18.82
N TYR A 507 16.89 -8.63 17.55
CA TYR A 507 15.47 -8.58 17.18
C TYR A 507 15.08 -9.61 16.10
N GLN A 508 14.85 -10.87 16.47
CA GLN A 508 14.27 -11.88 15.57
C GLN A 508 12.91 -12.40 16.03
N SER A 509 11.83 -11.93 15.40
CA SER A 509 10.58 -12.68 15.29
C SER A 509 10.37 -13.19 13.88
N SER A 510 10.05 -14.49 13.74
CA SER A 510 9.64 -15.08 12.46
C SER A 510 8.54 -14.21 11.87
N PRO A 511 8.54 -13.93 10.55
CA PRO A 511 7.47 -13.24 9.85
C PRO A 511 6.22 -13.98 10.24
N PRO A 512 5.31 -13.31 10.92
CA PRO A 512 4.20 -14.12 11.36
C PRO A 512 3.25 -14.55 10.19
N GLU A 513 2.07 -15.19 10.39
CA GLU A 513 1.27 -15.85 9.31
C GLU A 513 0.06 -15.08 8.68
N ASP A 514 -0.16 -13.77 8.91
CA ASP A 514 -1.32 -12.98 8.38
C ASP A 514 -1.35 -12.72 6.88
N GLY A 515 -0.33 -13.11 6.13
CA GLY A 515 -0.30 -12.84 4.69
C GLY A 515 -0.21 -11.36 4.30
N GLU A 516 -0.28 -10.41 5.23
CA GLU A 516 -0.25 -8.95 5.00
C GLU A 516 1.12 -8.32 5.28
N PHE A 517 1.94 -9.00 6.06
CA PHE A 517 3.24 -8.50 6.47
C PHE A 517 4.27 -8.32 5.36
N ILE A 518 5.06 -7.26 5.53
CA ILE A 518 6.17 -6.86 4.69
C ILE A 518 7.43 -6.70 5.55
N TRP A 519 8.41 -7.60 5.36
CA TRP A 519 9.72 -7.54 5.99
C TRP A 519 10.43 -6.23 5.62
N GLY A 520 10.97 -5.56 6.65
CA GLY A 520 11.60 -4.25 6.51
C GLY A 520 10.63 -3.07 6.55
N TRP A 521 9.34 -3.26 6.24
CA TRP A 521 8.32 -2.19 6.34
C TRP A 521 7.58 -2.27 7.67
N ASP A 522 6.99 -3.43 7.96
CA ASP A 522 6.12 -3.68 9.12
C ASP A 522 6.89 -4.08 10.37
N TYR A 523 8.21 -4.17 10.24
CA TYR A 523 9.07 -4.57 11.32
C TYR A 523 9.26 -3.42 12.30
N SER A 524 8.59 -3.49 13.45
CA SER A 524 8.99 -2.77 14.67
C SER A 524 9.99 -3.64 15.43
N CYS A 525 11.15 -3.10 15.84
CA CYS A 525 12.10 -3.79 16.71
C CYS A 525 11.45 -4.20 18.05
N LYS A 526 10.90 -5.43 18.17
CA LYS A 526 10.40 -6.02 19.44
C LYS A 526 10.51 -7.57 19.50
N PRO A 527 10.59 -8.20 20.70
CA PRO A 527 10.64 -9.67 20.87
C PRO A 527 9.31 -10.38 20.57
N ARG A 528 9.38 -11.66 20.14
CA ARG A 528 8.25 -12.53 19.73
C ARG A 528 7.20 -12.72 20.84
N VAL A 529 5.89 -12.69 20.47
CA VAL A 529 4.98 -13.88 20.50
C VAL A 529 3.80 -13.67 19.51
N GLY A 530 3.53 -14.69 18.69
CA GLY A 530 2.20 -15.15 18.26
C GLY A 530 1.36 -14.27 17.33
N ARG A 531 1.13 -14.76 16.12
CA ARG A 531 0.14 -14.25 15.12
C ARG A 531 -0.89 -15.42 14.93
N PRO A 532 -1.99 -15.32 14.16
CA PRO A 532 -2.11 -14.44 13.00
C PRO A 532 -3.54 -14.02 12.55
N ILE A 533 -3.53 -13.20 11.47
CA ILE A 533 -4.49 -13.00 10.36
C ILE A 533 -5.64 -11.99 10.52
N ALA A 534 -5.64 -11.04 9.58
CA ALA A 534 -6.58 -9.95 9.40
C ALA A 534 -7.16 -9.93 7.97
N MET A 535 -8.40 -9.41 7.88
CA MET A 535 -9.06 -8.67 6.77
C MET A 535 -9.58 -9.50 5.56
N PRO A 536 -10.52 -9.05 4.68
CA PRO A 536 -11.07 -7.68 4.46
C PRO A 536 -12.57 -7.49 4.00
N ALA A 537 -13.00 -6.21 3.99
CA ALA A 537 -13.94 -5.38 3.15
C ALA A 537 -15.18 -5.98 2.39
N THR A 538 -16.46 -5.70 2.75
CA THR A 538 -17.42 -4.57 2.47
C THR A 538 -18.13 -4.56 1.10
N TRP A 539 -19.42 -4.17 1.05
CA TRP A 539 -20.07 -3.15 0.14
C TRP A 539 -21.61 -3.15 0.04
N THR A 540 -22.25 -2.28 0.81
CA THR A 540 -23.69 -2.02 0.91
C THR A 540 -24.41 -1.56 -0.38
N SER A 541 -25.66 -2.02 -0.59
CA SER A 541 -26.83 -1.12 -0.75
C SER A 541 -28.18 -1.89 -0.72
N ALA A 542 -28.92 -1.77 0.39
CA ALA A 542 -30.36 -2.05 0.50
C ALA A 542 -30.98 -1.43 1.77
N ILE A 543 -30.96 -0.09 1.89
CA ILE A 543 -31.35 0.60 3.15
C ILE A 543 -32.87 0.70 3.38
N SER A 544 -33.76 0.45 2.42
CA SER A 544 -35.21 0.64 2.68
C SER A 544 -35.94 -0.60 3.23
N THR A 545 -35.24 -1.70 3.52
CA THR A 545 -35.85 -2.98 3.98
C THR A 545 -35.47 -3.41 5.41
N CYS A 546 -34.53 -2.73 6.08
CA CYS A 546 -34.02 -3.11 7.42
C CYS A 546 -35.09 -3.03 8.54
N GLU A 547 -35.88 -1.95 8.61
CA GLU A 547 -36.69 -1.67 9.81
C GLU A 547 -37.74 -2.72 10.19
N MET A 548 -38.13 -3.63 9.28
CA MET A 548 -39.11 -4.68 9.60
C MET A 548 -38.51 -5.95 10.23
N ARG A 549 -37.19 -6.20 10.18
CA ARG A 549 -36.60 -7.50 10.59
C ARG A 549 -36.11 -7.60 12.03
N MET A 550 -35.74 -6.50 12.71
CA MET A 550 -35.23 -6.54 14.10
C MET A 550 -36.30 -6.68 15.20
N LYS A 551 -37.59 -6.57 14.89
CA LYS A 551 -38.64 -6.39 15.92
C LYS A 551 -38.75 -7.54 16.94
N ASP A 552 -38.31 -8.75 16.60
CA ASP A 552 -38.46 -9.94 17.44
C ASP A 552 -37.14 -10.42 18.11
N VAL A 553 -36.05 -9.65 17.98
CA VAL A 553 -34.74 -9.98 18.55
C VAL A 553 -34.60 -9.34 19.94
N PRO A 554 -34.22 -10.10 20.99
CA PRO A 554 -34.02 -9.52 22.31
C PRO A 554 -32.86 -8.51 22.30
N GLY A 555 -33.17 -7.22 22.47
CA GLY A 555 -32.19 -6.14 22.55
C GLY A 555 -31.39 -6.13 23.86
N PRO A 556 -30.53 -5.11 24.06
CA PRO A 556 -29.83 -4.86 25.32
C PRO A 556 -30.77 -4.94 26.53
N ALA A 557 -30.29 -5.49 27.64
CA ALA A 557 -31.06 -5.56 28.87
C ALA A 557 -31.26 -4.15 29.45
N THR A 558 -32.48 -3.87 29.91
CA THR A 558 -32.78 -2.67 30.69
C THR A 558 -32.07 -2.70 32.04
N ASN A 559 -31.91 -1.54 32.67
CA ASN A 559 -31.34 -1.44 34.02
C ASN A 559 -32.12 -2.27 35.05
N GLU A 560 -33.42 -2.45 34.87
CA GLU A 560 -34.26 -3.27 35.74
C GLU A 560 -33.99 -4.77 35.54
N GLU A 561 -33.89 -5.23 34.27
CA GLU A 561 -33.50 -6.60 33.95
C GLU A 561 -32.08 -6.93 34.44
N LEU A 562 -31.13 -5.99 34.30
CA LEU A 562 -29.77 -6.12 34.85
C LEU A 562 -29.77 -6.34 36.37
N ARG A 563 -30.68 -5.72 37.10
CA ARG A 563 -30.75 -5.86 38.57
C ARG A 563 -31.50 -7.11 39.03
N THR A 564 -32.44 -7.59 38.23
CA THR A 564 -33.39 -8.64 38.64
C THR A 564 -33.08 -10.02 38.06
N LEU A 565 -32.59 -10.08 36.82
CA LEU A 565 -32.38 -11.33 36.08
C LEU A 565 -30.92 -11.77 36.02
N TYR A 566 -29.98 -10.86 36.27
CA TYR A 566 -28.55 -11.09 36.06
C TYR A 566 -27.75 -10.74 37.34
N PRO A 567 -27.79 -11.58 38.39
CA PRO A 567 -27.14 -11.30 39.65
C PRO A 567 -25.63 -11.00 39.47
N PRO A 568 -25.04 -10.08 40.26
CA PRO A 568 -23.62 -9.79 40.20
C PRO A 568 -22.75 -11.01 40.51
N LEU A 569 -21.74 -11.25 39.68
CA LEU A 569 -20.76 -12.32 39.85
C LEU A 569 -19.57 -11.87 40.71
N TYR A 570 -19.32 -10.56 40.78
CA TYR A 570 -18.11 -9.99 41.38
C TYR A 570 -18.46 -8.82 42.28
N THR A 571 -17.69 -8.67 43.35
CA THR A 571 -17.65 -7.46 44.17
C THR A 571 -16.75 -6.40 43.52
N PHE A 572 -16.91 -5.12 43.89
CA PHE A 572 -16.06 -4.06 43.35
C PHE A 572 -14.56 -4.26 43.65
N PRO A 573 -14.14 -4.75 44.84
CA PRO A 573 -12.74 -5.06 45.11
C PRO A 573 -12.19 -6.19 44.25
N GLN A 574 -13.00 -7.21 43.90
CA GLN A 574 -12.60 -8.25 42.95
C GLN A 574 -12.44 -7.70 41.53
N LEU A 575 -13.34 -6.82 41.07
CA LEU A 575 -13.19 -6.14 39.77
C LEU A 575 -11.90 -5.32 39.71
N LYS A 576 -11.58 -4.59 40.79
CA LYS A 576 -10.30 -3.88 40.91
C LYS A 576 -9.12 -4.83 40.85
N GLY A 577 -9.23 -5.99 41.52
CA GLY A 577 -8.20 -7.04 41.48
C GLY A 577 -7.96 -7.63 40.10
N PHE A 578 -9.00 -7.82 39.30
CA PHE A 578 -8.86 -8.31 37.92
C PHE A 578 -8.21 -7.27 37.00
N ILE A 579 -8.53 -6.00 37.18
CA ILE A 579 -7.88 -4.90 36.44
C ILE A 579 -6.40 -4.79 36.85
N GLU A 580 -6.13 -4.85 38.15
CA GLU A 580 -4.78 -4.76 38.69
C GLU A 580 -3.91 -5.96 38.30
N SER A 581 -4.46 -7.16 38.18
CA SER A 581 -3.70 -8.34 37.74
C SER A 581 -3.33 -8.31 36.25
N GLY A 582 -4.06 -7.54 35.44
CA GLY A 582 -3.87 -7.50 33.98
C GLY A 582 -4.55 -8.65 33.22
N ASP A 583 -5.15 -9.61 33.93
CA ASP A 583 -5.98 -10.65 33.31
C ASP A 583 -7.43 -10.20 33.17
N LEU A 584 -7.64 -9.30 32.21
CA LEU A 584 -8.98 -8.80 31.85
C LEU A 584 -9.91 -9.90 31.32
N GLY A 585 -9.39 -11.09 31.01
CA GLY A 585 -10.18 -12.26 30.65
C GLY A 585 -11.11 -12.73 31.77
N LEU A 586 -10.83 -12.37 33.02
CA LEU A 586 -11.67 -12.68 34.19
C LEU A 586 -12.95 -11.84 34.27
N LEU A 587 -12.99 -10.70 33.57
CA LEU A 587 -14.20 -9.88 33.47
C LEU A 587 -15.22 -10.56 32.56
N LYS A 588 -16.19 -11.25 33.17
CA LYS A 588 -17.27 -11.95 32.45
C LYS A 588 -18.63 -11.26 32.63
N ARG A 589 -19.52 -11.49 31.66
CA ARG A 589 -20.95 -11.21 31.80
C ARG A 589 -21.63 -12.35 32.54
N HIS A 590 -22.82 -12.10 33.07
CA HIS A 590 -23.68 -13.18 33.53
C HIS A 590 -23.95 -14.16 32.36
N PRO A 591 -23.91 -15.49 32.56
CA PRO A 591 -24.09 -16.46 31.47
C PRO A 591 -25.36 -16.26 30.63
N ASP A 592 -26.48 -15.93 31.27
CA ASP A 592 -27.75 -15.70 30.58
C ASP A 592 -27.73 -14.39 29.78
N LEU A 593 -27.05 -13.35 30.28
CA LEU A 593 -26.85 -12.10 29.55
C LEU A 593 -25.90 -12.31 28.37
N GLN A 594 -24.89 -13.17 28.53
CA GLN A 594 -23.99 -13.57 27.44
C GLN A 594 -24.74 -14.37 26.37
N THR A 595 -25.68 -15.23 26.74
CA THR A 595 -26.56 -15.93 25.80
C THR A 595 -27.45 -14.94 25.04
N ARG A 596 -28.09 -14.00 25.73
CA ARG A 596 -28.89 -12.92 25.10
C ARG A 596 -28.05 -12.06 24.15
N TYR A 597 -26.83 -11.69 24.54
CA TYR A 597 -25.86 -10.99 23.69
C TYR A 597 -25.51 -11.80 22.43
N ASN A 598 -25.26 -13.09 22.57
CA ASN A 598 -24.94 -13.95 21.43
C ASN A 598 -26.12 -14.05 20.45
N THR A 599 -27.36 -14.17 20.96
CA THR A 599 -28.59 -14.14 20.15
C THR A 599 -28.76 -12.81 19.43
N TRP A 600 -28.58 -11.69 20.12
CA TRP A 600 -28.63 -10.36 19.52
C TRP A 600 -27.55 -10.18 18.44
N CYS A 601 -26.31 -10.60 18.72
CA CYS A 601 -25.22 -10.57 17.75
C CYS A 601 -25.52 -11.41 16.51
N ALA A 602 -26.16 -12.58 16.66
CA ALA A 602 -26.53 -13.44 15.55
C ALA A 602 -27.56 -12.77 14.63
N ALA A 603 -28.54 -12.05 15.21
CA ALA A 603 -29.54 -11.35 14.43
C ALA A 603 -29.01 -10.06 13.76
N VAL A 604 -28.15 -9.30 14.45
CA VAL A 604 -27.43 -8.17 13.84
C VAL A 604 -26.58 -8.66 12.66
N LYS A 605 -25.97 -9.85 12.75
CA LYS A 605 -25.27 -10.49 11.62
C LYS A 605 -26.20 -10.85 10.46
N GLU A 606 -27.43 -11.30 10.72
CA GLU A 606 -28.38 -11.68 9.67
C GLU A 606 -28.91 -10.46 8.89
N GLU A 607 -29.13 -9.35 9.59
CA GLU A 607 -29.68 -8.14 8.99
C GLU A 607 -28.62 -7.28 8.29
N TYR A 608 -27.45 -7.09 8.91
CA TYR A 608 -26.38 -6.26 8.37
C TYR A 608 -25.33 -7.06 7.55
N GLY A 609 -25.54 -8.37 7.35
CA GLY A 609 -24.56 -9.31 6.77
C GLY A 609 -24.86 -9.89 5.39
N THR A 610 -25.57 -9.20 4.49
CA THR A 610 -25.77 -9.72 3.12
C THR A 610 -25.18 -8.83 2.01
N LEU A 611 -24.31 -9.48 1.21
CA LEU A 611 -23.95 -9.10 -0.15
C LEU A 611 -23.91 -10.35 -1.02
N GLY A 612 -24.83 -10.42 -1.98
CA GLY A 612 -24.63 -11.14 -3.24
C GLY A 612 -24.88 -12.65 -3.29
N SER A 613 -26.15 -13.03 -3.46
CA SER A 613 -26.66 -14.22 -4.18
C SER A 613 -26.42 -15.64 -3.64
N ALA A 614 -27.53 -16.38 -3.52
CA ALA A 614 -27.61 -17.80 -3.23
C ALA A 614 -27.10 -18.68 -4.38
N LEU A 615 -26.16 -19.60 -4.10
CA LEU A 615 -26.27 -21.04 -4.37
C LEU A 615 -25.00 -21.83 -3.97
N SER A 616 -25.25 -22.96 -3.31
CA SER A 616 -24.38 -24.11 -3.02
C SER A 616 -23.40 -24.03 -1.84
N ILE A 617 -23.87 -24.64 -0.75
CA ILE A 617 -23.22 -24.95 0.53
C ILE A 617 -21.96 -25.82 0.33
N SER A 618 -20.84 -25.43 0.97
CA SER A 618 -19.75 -26.36 1.30
C SER A 618 -18.97 -25.89 2.53
N VAL A 619 -18.19 -26.81 3.09
CA VAL A 619 -17.50 -26.87 4.39
C VAL A 619 -16.63 -25.65 4.78
N TYR A 620 -16.53 -24.63 3.94
CA TYR A 620 -15.83 -23.35 4.20
C TYR A 620 -16.54 -22.42 5.21
N GLU A 621 -17.84 -22.62 5.47
CA GLU A 621 -18.63 -21.72 6.35
C GLU A 621 -18.30 -21.81 7.85
N LEU A 622 -17.64 -22.86 8.32
CA LEU A 622 -17.32 -22.97 9.76
C LEU A 622 -16.17 -22.06 10.19
N LEU A 623 -15.30 -21.64 9.26
CA LEU A 623 -14.15 -20.78 9.56
C LEU A 623 -14.49 -19.28 9.45
N ILE A 624 -15.39 -18.90 8.54
CA ILE A 624 -15.80 -17.50 8.30
C ILE A 624 -16.69 -16.94 9.44
N ARG A 625 -17.33 -17.81 10.23
CA ARG A 625 -18.28 -17.40 11.29
C ARG A 625 -17.68 -16.59 12.45
N SER A 626 -16.37 -16.64 12.67
CA SER A 626 -15.68 -15.91 13.76
C SER A 626 -15.18 -14.51 13.36
N ILE A 627 -14.75 -14.34 12.10
CA ILE A 627 -14.19 -13.08 11.59
C ILE A 627 -15.29 -12.05 11.28
N CYS A 628 -16.48 -12.51 10.91
CA CYS A 628 -17.64 -11.67 10.61
C CYS A 628 -18.32 -11.02 11.84
N GLN A 629 -17.86 -11.24 13.08
CA GLN A 629 -18.56 -10.70 14.27
C GLN A 629 -18.20 -9.24 14.59
N CYS A 630 -16.99 -8.78 14.25
CA CYS A 630 -16.49 -7.47 14.66
C CYS A 630 -16.83 -6.34 13.66
N VAL A 631 -16.83 -6.61 12.36
CA VAL A 631 -17.05 -5.59 11.31
C VAL A 631 -18.48 -5.02 11.35
N PHE A 632 -19.48 -5.87 11.57
CA PHE A 632 -20.89 -5.45 11.64
C PHE A 632 -21.24 -4.74 12.95
N LEU A 633 -20.51 -5.06 14.04
CA LEU A 633 -20.70 -4.39 15.33
C LEU A 633 -20.14 -2.96 15.31
N VAL A 634 -19.01 -2.72 14.63
CA VAL A 634 -18.41 -1.38 14.47
C VAL A 634 -19.37 -0.45 13.73
N ASP A 635 -19.93 -0.89 12.60
CA ASP A 635 -20.82 -0.06 11.78
C ASP A 635 -22.11 0.32 12.54
N TYR A 636 -22.73 -0.65 13.23
CA TYR A 636 -23.84 -0.40 14.14
C TYR A 636 -23.47 0.58 15.25
N LEU A 637 -22.31 0.41 15.89
CA LEU A 637 -21.86 1.31 16.95
C LEU A 637 -21.66 2.73 16.41
N VAL A 638 -20.95 2.91 15.30
CA VAL A 638 -20.64 4.22 14.73
C VAL A 638 -21.91 4.93 14.24
N ARG A 639 -22.73 4.27 13.41
CA ARG A 639 -23.90 4.88 12.76
C ARG A 639 -25.08 5.03 13.72
N VAL A 640 -25.38 4.00 14.50
CA VAL A 640 -26.63 3.90 15.28
C VAL A 640 -26.44 4.34 16.73
N ARG A 641 -25.41 3.83 17.44
CA ARG A 641 -25.22 4.13 18.88
C ARG A 641 -24.47 5.43 19.13
N LEU A 642 -23.40 5.67 18.39
CA LEU A 642 -22.54 6.84 18.54
C LEU A 642 -23.07 8.02 17.71
N GLY A 643 -23.85 7.77 16.66
CA GLY A 643 -24.41 8.83 15.81
C GLY A 643 -23.32 9.60 15.06
N TRP A 644 -22.20 8.94 14.79
CA TRP A 644 -21.09 9.47 14.02
C TRP A 644 -21.37 9.18 12.54
N ALA A 645 -22.15 10.04 11.88
CA ALA A 645 -22.43 9.92 10.44
C ALA A 645 -21.13 10.04 9.61
N GLU A 646 -21.10 9.40 8.42
CA GLU A 646 -19.95 9.40 7.49
C GLU A 646 -19.49 10.80 7.06
N ASP A 647 -20.36 11.82 7.18
CA ASP A 647 -20.09 13.21 6.78
C ASP A 647 -19.26 14.01 7.78
N VAL A 648 -18.86 13.43 8.92
CA VAL A 648 -17.96 14.08 9.87
C VAL A 648 -16.86 13.12 10.29
N LYS A 649 -16.07 12.60 9.36
CA LYS A 649 -14.64 12.48 9.66
C LYS A 649 -14.14 13.92 9.77
N PRO A 650 -13.67 14.42 10.93
CA PRO A 650 -12.97 15.69 10.93
C PRO A 650 -11.74 15.49 10.07
N LYS A 651 -11.79 16.01 8.84
CA LYS A 651 -10.64 16.14 7.95
C LYS A 651 -9.52 16.77 8.77
N PRO A 652 -8.26 16.32 8.67
CA PRO A 652 -7.12 17.12 9.03
C PRO A 652 -7.18 18.42 8.22
N THR A 653 -7.83 19.46 8.76
CA THR A 653 -7.71 20.79 8.20
C THR A 653 -6.30 21.24 8.55
N PHE A 654 -5.41 21.16 7.57
CA PHE A 654 -4.27 22.07 7.55
C PHE A 654 -4.85 23.47 7.65
N ALA A 655 -4.61 24.14 8.77
CA ALA A 655 -4.78 25.57 8.85
C ALA A 655 -3.88 26.17 7.77
N SER A 656 -4.49 26.50 6.63
CA SER A 656 -3.95 27.50 5.72
C SER A 656 -3.73 28.75 6.56
N ALA A 657 -2.51 29.27 6.54
CA ALA A 657 -2.15 30.52 7.18
C ALA A 657 -3.01 31.67 6.61
N THR A 658 -4.19 31.83 7.17
CA THR A 658 -5.08 32.98 7.01
C THR A 658 -5.49 33.38 8.42
N ASN A 659 -5.31 34.66 8.71
CA ASN A 659 -5.51 35.26 10.02
C ASN A 659 -6.86 34.89 10.64
N SER A 660 -6.89 33.86 11.48
CA SER A 660 -7.92 33.66 12.49
C SER A 660 -7.24 33.05 13.72
N ALA A 661 -7.16 33.83 14.78
CA ALA A 661 -6.72 33.35 16.08
C ALA A 661 -7.85 32.54 16.72
N SER A 662 -8.08 31.28 16.33
CA SER A 662 -8.70 30.22 17.16
C SER A 662 -8.96 28.89 16.41
N ALA A 663 -7.99 28.29 15.74
CA ALA A 663 -8.13 26.91 15.26
C ALA A 663 -7.04 26.03 15.89
N THR A 664 -7.39 25.30 16.94
CA THR A 664 -6.53 24.28 17.56
C THR A 664 -6.28 23.14 16.57
N PRO A 665 -5.05 22.60 16.48
CA PRO A 665 -4.75 21.45 15.62
C PRO A 665 -5.67 20.26 15.93
N ASN A 666 -6.05 19.49 14.90
CA ASN A 666 -6.80 18.26 15.11
C ASN A 666 -6.01 17.30 16.03
N PRO A 667 -6.63 16.77 17.10
CA PRO A 667 -5.95 15.84 17.99
C PRO A 667 -5.54 14.56 17.26
N LEU A 668 -4.32 14.07 17.50
CA LEU A 668 -3.79 12.84 16.90
C LEU A 668 -3.93 11.60 17.80
N VAL A 669 -4.13 11.82 19.10
CA VAL A 669 -4.18 10.79 20.15
C VAL A 669 -5.16 11.22 21.24
N PHE A 670 -5.61 10.26 22.05
CA PHE A 670 -6.46 10.56 23.19
C PHE A 670 -5.76 11.49 24.18
N ARG A 671 -6.50 12.53 24.59
CA ARG A 671 -6.12 13.48 25.63
C ARG A 671 -7.34 13.84 26.47
N ALA A 672 -7.13 14.30 27.69
CA ALA A 672 -8.23 14.66 28.58
C ALA A 672 -9.06 15.86 28.09
N ASP A 673 -8.48 16.67 27.21
CA ASP A 673 -9.05 17.90 26.64
C ASP A 673 -9.59 17.71 25.22
N LEU A 674 -9.87 16.46 24.80
CA LEU A 674 -10.44 16.19 23.48
C LEU A 674 -11.76 16.96 23.26
N PRO A 675 -11.96 17.58 22.09
CA PRO A 675 -13.22 18.26 21.77
C PRO A 675 -14.41 17.28 21.75
N GLU A 676 -15.60 17.78 22.07
CA GLU A 676 -16.84 16.99 22.16
C GLU A 676 -17.16 16.17 20.89
N GLY A 677 -16.73 16.63 19.71
CA GLY A 677 -16.89 15.91 18.44
C GLY A 677 -16.01 14.66 18.27
N TYR A 678 -15.03 14.45 19.16
CA TYR A 678 -14.08 13.32 19.09
C TYR A 678 -14.33 12.24 20.12
N ILE A 679 -15.16 12.51 21.12
CA ILE A 679 -15.34 11.64 22.27
C ILE A 679 -16.81 11.49 22.63
N LYS A 680 -17.24 10.28 23.00
CA LYS A 680 -18.60 10.03 23.45
C LYS A 680 -18.58 9.05 24.61
N VAL A 681 -19.19 9.42 25.73
CA VAL A 681 -19.33 8.56 26.90
C VAL A 681 -20.75 8.01 26.93
N ILE A 682 -20.90 6.69 26.92
CA ILE A 682 -22.21 6.04 27.03
C ILE A 682 -22.15 4.87 28.02
N PRO A 683 -23.27 4.50 28.65
CA PRO A 683 -23.38 3.23 29.36
C PRO A 683 -23.04 2.06 28.42
N ASN A 684 -22.39 1.02 28.94
CA ASN A 684 -22.13 -0.18 28.16
C ASN A 684 -23.46 -0.92 27.94
N ASP A 685 -23.88 -1.05 26.68
CA ASP A 685 -25.11 -1.77 26.30
C ASP A 685 -25.09 -3.25 26.71
N TRP A 686 -23.89 -3.82 26.84
CA TRP A 686 -23.66 -5.21 27.25
C TRP A 686 -22.63 -5.25 28.36
N PRO A 687 -23.00 -4.86 29.58
CA PRO A 687 -22.05 -4.67 30.66
C PRO A 687 -21.49 -6.01 31.16
N TYR A 688 -20.24 -5.99 31.65
CA TYR A 688 -19.74 -7.03 32.54
C TYR A 688 -20.63 -7.17 33.77
N SER A 689 -20.54 -8.33 34.43
CA SER A 689 -21.26 -8.52 35.68
C SER A 689 -20.61 -7.66 36.76
N VAL A 690 -21.30 -6.61 37.17
CA VAL A 690 -20.83 -5.65 38.17
C VAL A 690 -21.81 -5.58 39.33
N PRO A 691 -21.37 -5.17 40.54
CA PRO A 691 -22.26 -4.89 41.66
C PRO A 691 -23.39 -3.92 41.31
N LEU A 692 -24.52 -4.00 42.02
CA LEU A 692 -25.71 -3.18 41.73
C LEU A 692 -25.49 -1.67 41.95
N ASP A 693 -24.51 -1.31 42.76
CA ASP A 693 -24.04 0.05 43.06
C ASP A 693 -22.94 0.54 42.10
N VAL A 694 -22.52 -0.29 41.13
CA VAL A 694 -21.50 0.02 40.13
C VAL A 694 -22.13 0.16 38.75
N SER A 695 -21.82 1.26 38.06
CA SER A 695 -22.21 1.48 36.67
C SER A 695 -21.03 1.27 35.73
N HIS A 696 -21.26 0.60 34.59
CA HIS A 696 -20.23 0.33 33.60
C HIS A 696 -20.43 1.23 32.38
N PHE A 697 -19.51 2.16 32.18
CA PHE A 697 -19.47 3.09 31.06
C PHE A 697 -18.37 2.72 30.06
N VAL A 698 -18.54 3.18 28.83
CA VAL A 698 -17.53 3.12 27.78
C VAL A 698 -17.33 4.53 27.23
N ILE A 699 -16.08 4.98 27.26
CA ILE A 699 -15.63 6.20 26.59
C ILE A 699 -15.16 5.81 25.20
N TRP A 700 -15.85 6.26 24.16
CA TRP A 700 -15.49 6.05 22.76
C TRP A 700 -14.70 7.24 22.23
N SER A 701 -13.61 6.98 21.53
CA SER A 701 -12.73 8.00 20.96
C SER A 701 -12.53 7.79 19.46
N ARG A 702 -12.60 8.89 18.68
CA ARG A 702 -12.28 8.90 17.25
C ARG A 702 -10.79 8.90 16.97
N VAL A 703 -9.97 9.20 17.98
CA VAL A 703 -8.51 9.13 17.91
C VAL A 703 -8.00 7.97 18.76
N PRO A 704 -6.84 7.38 18.43
CA PRO A 704 -6.30 6.24 19.17
C PRO A 704 -6.09 6.55 20.66
N ALA A 705 -6.53 5.64 21.53
CA ALA A 705 -6.20 5.68 22.95
C ALA A 705 -4.74 5.26 23.19
N ILE A 706 -4.26 4.25 22.48
CA ILE A 706 -2.89 3.75 22.58
C ILE A 706 -2.20 3.96 21.22
N SER A 707 -1.14 4.77 21.19
CA SER A 707 -0.36 5.12 19.99
C SER A 707 1.12 5.31 20.33
N PRO A 708 2.06 5.05 19.39
CA PRO A 708 3.46 5.41 19.60
C PRO A 708 3.68 6.89 19.95
N ALA A 709 2.74 7.77 19.57
CA ALA A 709 2.81 9.20 19.87
C ALA A 709 2.45 9.58 21.32
N ASN A 710 1.75 8.72 22.07
CA ASN A 710 1.39 8.97 23.48
C ASN A 710 1.90 7.91 24.47
N ILE A 711 2.58 6.87 23.99
CA ILE A 711 3.15 5.80 24.83
C ILE A 711 4.69 5.79 24.71
N PRO A 712 5.43 6.15 25.79
CA PRO A 712 6.89 6.10 25.81
C PRO A 712 7.43 4.71 25.47
N ILE A 713 8.55 4.68 24.73
CA ILE A 713 9.15 3.45 24.19
C ILE A 713 9.37 2.39 25.28
N SER A 714 9.81 2.78 26.48
CA SER A 714 10.16 1.85 27.56
C SER A 714 8.98 1.03 28.09
N ILE A 715 7.74 1.48 27.88
CA ILE A 715 6.52 0.81 28.39
C ILE A 715 5.63 0.27 27.28
N GLN A 716 5.97 0.46 26.00
CA GLN A 716 5.10 0.04 24.91
C GLN A 716 4.81 -1.47 24.93
N ASP A 717 5.72 -2.31 25.44
CA ASP A 717 5.47 -3.75 25.60
C ASP A 717 4.48 -4.04 26.72
N ILE A 718 4.62 -3.37 27.86
CA ILE A 718 3.69 -3.46 28.99
C ILE A 718 2.30 -3.06 28.52
N VAL A 719 2.17 -1.91 27.85
CA VAL A 719 0.88 -1.42 27.32
C VAL A 719 0.31 -2.32 26.23
N LYS A 720 1.15 -2.94 25.39
CA LYS A 720 0.70 -3.88 24.36
C LYS A 720 0.15 -5.18 24.93
N HIS A 721 0.73 -5.69 26.03
CA HIS A 721 0.33 -6.96 26.62
C HIS A 721 -0.79 -6.82 27.65
N GLU A 722 -0.73 -5.74 28.45
CA GLU A 722 -1.53 -5.55 29.65
C GLU A 722 -2.51 -4.38 29.55
N GLY A 723 -2.39 -3.55 28.50
CA GLY A 723 -3.24 -2.36 28.31
C GLY A 723 -2.82 -1.20 29.20
N LEU A 724 -3.72 -0.24 29.37
CA LEU A 724 -3.62 0.83 30.36
C LEU A 724 -4.73 0.65 31.39
N TRP A 725 -4.48 1.05 32.62
CA TRP A 725 -5.48 0.99 33.69
C TRP A 725 -5.18 2.02 34.76
N GLY A 726 -6.18 2.29 35.58
CA GLY A 726 -6.04 3.17 36.72
C GLY A 726 -7.24 3.14 37.62
N PHE A 727 -7.08 3.79 38.77
CA PHE A 727 -8.11 3.93 39.78
C PHE A 727 -8.17 5.36 40.27
N THR A 728 -9.37 5.90 40.39
CA THR A 728 -9.62 7.27 40.86
C THR A 728 -10.63 7.26 42.00
N GLY A 729 -10.48 8.16 42.97
CA GLY A 729 -11.42 8.28 44.09
C GLY A 729 -11.34 7.16 45.13
N ASN A 730 -10.22 6.43 45.20
CA ASN A 730 -9.93 5.35 46.17
C ASN A 730 -9.80 5.83 47.65
N SER A 731 -10.66 6.73 48.12
CA SER A 731 -10.59 7.27 49.49
C SER A 731 -11.01 6.27 50.57
N ASN A 732 -11.68 5.17 50.20
CA ASN A 732 -12.15 4.14 51.12
C ASN A 732 -11.36 2.83 50.88
N GLN A 733 -10.74 2.34 51.95
CA GLN A 733 -9.75 1.26 52.12
C GLN A 733 -10.03 -0.15 51.51
N GLU A 734 -10.94 -0.31 50.55
CA GLU A 734 -11.12 -1.62 49.90
C GLU A 734 -10.03 -1.86 48.86
N ALA A 735 -8.92 -2.48 49.29
CA ALA A 735 -7.84 -2.86 48.39
C ALA A 735 -8.34 -3.82 47.28
N PRO A 736 -7.76 -3.77 46.07
CA PRO A 736 -8.00 -4.78 45.04
C PRO A 736 -7.82 -6.20 45.63
N ILE A 737 -8.79 -7.10 45.42
CA ILE A 737 -8.71 -8.49 45.85
C ILE A 737 -8.14 -9.31 44.68
N PRO A 738 -6.89 -9.80 44.75
CA PRO A 738 -6.28 -10.53 43.64
C PRO A 738 -7.08 -11.79 43.29
N PRO A 739 -7.17 -12.15 41.99
CA PRO A 739 -7.79 -13.40 41.59
C PRO A 739 -6.99 -14.62 42.05
N GLU A 740 -7.70 -15.67 42.47
CA GLU A 740 -7.06 -16.91 42.91
C GLU A 740 -6.34 -17.60 41.74
N GLY A 741 -5.07 -18.00 41.96
CA GLY A 741 -4.26 -18.70 40.95
C GLY A 741 -3.68 -17.80 39.85
N VAL A 742 -3.78 -16.48 39.96
CA VAL A 742 -3.19 -15.52 39.00
C VAL A 742 -2.01 -14.83 39.63
N GLU A 743 -0.85 -14.89 38.97
CA GLU A 743 0.35 -14.20 39.43
C GLU A 743 0.20 -12.67 39.29
N PRO A 744 0.72 -11.88 40.25
CA PRO A 744 0.77 -10.42 40.11
C PRO A 744 1.61 -9.99 38.91
N ARG A 745 1.35 -8.77 38.40
CA ARG A 745 2.19 -8.17 37.35
C ARG A 745 3.65 -8.13 37.78
N GLN A 746 4.55 -8.30 36.81
CA GLN A 746 5.97 -8.22 37.09
C GLN A 746 6.36 -6.82 37.57
N PRO A 747 7.29 -6.71 38.54
CA PRO A 747 7.74 -5.41 39.04
C PRO A 747 8.40 -4.62 37.91
N LEU A 748 7.97 -3.37 37.75
CA LEU A 748 8.50 -2.45 36.76
C LEU A 748 9.79 -1.79 37.26
N SER A 749 10.70 -1.47 36.34
CA SER A 749 11.80 -0.55 36.67
C SER A 749 11.24 0.85 37.02
N GLU A 750 12.00 1.63 37.77
CA GLU A 750 11.60 3.00 38.18
C GLU A 750 11.22 3.89 36.99
N MET A 751 11.99 3.78 35.89
CA MET A 751 11.70 4.47 34.63
C MET A 751 10.39 3.98 33.98
N GLN A 752 10.14 2.66 33.96
CA GLN A 752 8.90 2.11 33.41
C GLN A 752 7.68 2.50 34.25
N ALA A 753 7.81 2.49 35.57
CA ALA A 753 6.75 2.95 36.47
C ALA A 753 6.41 4.43 36.21
N THR A 754 7.42 5.29 36.08
CA THR A 754 7.24 6.72 35.79
C THR A 754 6.54 6.95 34.45
N HIS A 755 7.05 6.33 33.38
CA HIS A 755 6.44 6.46 32.06
C HIS A 755 5.03 5.87 31.98
N LEU A 756 4.74 4.81 32.75
CA LEU A 756 3.38 4.23 32.81
C LEU A 756 2.42 5.21 33.49
N LEU A 757 2.84 5.85 34.58
CA LEU A 757 2.06 6.90 35.23
C LEU A 757 1.79 8.08 34.28
N GLU A 758 2.80 8.51 33.51
CA GLU A 758 2.64 9.55 32.49
C GLU A 758 1.63 9.16 31.41
N ALA A 759 1.72 7.92 30.90
CA ALA A 759 0.80 7.40 29.88
C ALA A 759 -0.65 7.27 30.39
N CYS A 760 -0.84 6.89 31.67
CA CYS A 760 -2.16 6.83 32.29
C CYS A 760 -2.72 8.21 32.64
N SER A 761 -1.87 9.24 32.77
CA SER A 761 -2.27 10.55 33.31
C SER A 761 -3.41 11.24 32.56
N GLU A 762 -3.45 11.17 31.23
CA GLU A 762 -4.51 11.77 30.41
C GLU A 762 -5.86 11.04 30.58
N PHE A 763 -5.82 9.73 30.82
CA PHE A 763 -7.02 8.94 31.11
C PHE A 763 -7.55 9.23 32.50
N ASP A 764 -6.65 9.26 33.50
CA ASP A 764 -7.01 9.63 34.88
C ASP A 764 -7.65 11.01 34.93
N LYS A 765 -7.06 12.01 34.25
CA LYS A 765 -7.64 13.36 34.15
C LYS A 765 -9.03 13.32 33.55
N TYR A 766 -9.22 12.62 32.43
CA TYR A 766 -10.53 12.53 31.77
C TYR A 766 -11.58 11.85 32.67
N VAL A 767 -11.20 10.75 33.33
CA VAL A 767 -12.08 10.03 34.26
C VAL A 767 -12.46 10.91 35.45
N LYS A 768 -11.52 11.65 36.04
CA LYS A 768 -11.79 12.58 37.15
C LYS A 768 -12.71 13.75 36.76
N ILE A 769 -12.63 14.22 35.52
CA ILE A 769 -13.54 15.27 35.00
C ILE A 769 -14.98 14.73 34.92
N ASN A 770 -15.16 13.49 34.47
CA ASN A 770 -16.49 12.89 34.27
C ASN A 770 -17.07 12.24 35.54
N TRP A 771 -16.20 11.77 36.45
CA TRP A 771 -16.54 11.15 37.73
C TRP A 771 -15.66 11.76 38.84
N PRO A 772 -16.06 12.92 39.39
CA PRO A 772 -15.28 13.62 40.41
C PRO A 772 -15.05 12.78 41.66
N GLU A 773 -13.79 12.74 42.12
CA GLU A 773 -13.32 11.85 43.19
C GLU A 773 -14.01 12.07 44.53
N ASP A 774 -14.63 13.23 44.77
CA ASP A 774 -15.41 13.49 46.00
C ASP A 774 -16.67 12.63 46.09
N ASN A 775 -17.24 12.26 44.94
CA ASN A 775 -18.54 11.58 44.84
C ASN A 775 -18.44 10.17 44.25
N TRP A 776 -17.33 9.86 43.59
CA TRP A 776 -17.17 8.64 42.80
C TRP A 776 -15.87 7.93 43.11
N GLU A 777 -15.93 6.61 43.06
CA GLU A 777 -14.78 5.72 43.01
C GLU A 777 -14.83 4.97 41.68
N CYS A 778 -13.76 5.06 40.89
CA CYS A 778 -13.71 4.48 39.56
C CYS A 778 -12.52 3.54 39.39
N ALA A 779 -12.76 2.46 38.64
CA ALA A 779 -11.74 1.59 38.08
C ALA A 779 -11.87 1.62 36.56
N TRP A 780 -10.80 1.95 35.84
CA TRP A 780 -10.84 2.09 34.40
C TRP A 780 -9.71 1.30 33.73
N PHE A 781 -9.95 0.89 32.50
CA PHE A 781 -8.94 0.22 31.68
C PHE A 781 -9.17 0.43 30.19
N VAL A 782 -8.06 0.44 29.46
CA VAL A 782 -8.00 0.35 28.00
C VAL A 782 -7.51 -1.05 27.67
N ASN A 783 -8.34 -1.84 26.99
CA ASN A 783 -7.93 -3.18 26.59
C ASN A 783 -6.63 -3.12 25.77
N PRO A 784 -5.67 -4.04 26.02
CA PRO A 784 -4.52 -4.18 25.14
C PRO A 784 -5.03 -4.43 23.70
N PRO A 785 -4.32 -3.97 22.66
CA PRO A 785 -4.80 -4.04 21.28
C PRO A 785 -5.33 -5.42 20.86
N ARG A 786 -4.73 -6.50 21.38
CA ARG A 786 -5.13 -7.90 21.10
C ARG A 786 -6.48 -8.32 21.71
N LEU A 787 -6.97 -7.63 22.74
CA LEU A 787 -8.21 -7.94 23.47
C LEU A 787 -9.33 -6.94 23.20
N GLN A 788 -9.13 -5.99 22.28
CA GLN A 788 -10.15 -5.01 21.94
C GLN A 788 -11.32 -5.69 21.22
N SER A 789 -12.50 -5.61 21.84
CA SER A 789 -13.74 -6.18 21.32
C SER A 789 -14.23 -5.52 20.02
N VAL A 790 -13.78 -4.29 19.77
CA VAL A 790 -14.12 -3.47 18.60
C VAL A 790 -12.83 -2.87 18.01
N PRO A 791 -12.06 -3.65 17.24
CA PRO A 791 -10.82 -3.17 16.63
C PRO A 791 -11.08 -1.98 15.69
N GLY A 792 -10.21 -0.97 15.71
CA GLY A 792 -10.36 0.23 14.87
C GLY A 792 -11.23 1.35 15.47
N LEU A 793 -11.89 1.11 16.61
CA LEU A 793 -12.65 2.12 17.35
C LEU A 793 -12.15 2.16 18.80
N ALA A 794 -11.39 3.20 19.16
CA ALA A 794 -10.79 3.29 20.48
C ALA A 794 -11.86 3.42 21.57
N HIS A 795 -11.76 2.57 22.60
CA HIS A 795 -12.71 2.56 23.72
C HIS A 795 -12.02 2.31 25.05
N ILE A 796 -12.44 3.04 26.08
CA ILE A 796 -11.98 2.91 27.46
C ILE A 796 -13.16 2.48 28.33
N HIS A 797 -12.98 1.44 29.13
CA HIS A 797 -13.99 0.95 30.07
C HIS A 797 -13.83 1.65 31.41
N VAL A 798 -14.95 2.07 32.01
CA VAL A 798 -14.97 2.69 33.34
C VAL A 798 -16.07 2.03 34.18
N PHE A 799 -15.67 1.45 35.31
CA PHE A 799 -16.57 1.03 36.37
C PHE A 799 -16.65 2.13 37.42
N ALA A 800 -17.80 2.78 37.54
CA ALA A 800 -18.01 3.90 38.46
C ALA A 800 -18.98 3.51 39.58
N ARG A 801 -18.50 3.54 40.82
CA ARG A 801 -19.27 3.37 42.06
C ARG A 801 -19.50 4.74 42.70
N ARG A 802 -20.73 5.05 43.07
CA ARG A 802 -21.03 6.28 43.82
C ARG A 802 -20.70 6.07 45.30
N LYS A 803 -20.06 7.05 45.94
CA LYS A 803 -19.71 7.02 47.36
C LYS A 803 -20.90 7.26 48.28
#